data_AF-A0ABD1KAJ0-F1
#
_entry.id   AF-A0ABD1KAJ0-F1
#
_cell.length_a   1.000
_cell.length_b   1.000
_cell.length_c   1.000
_cell.angle_alpha   90.00
_cell.angle_beta   90.00
_cell.angle_gamma   90.00
#
_symmetry.space_group_name_H-M   'P 1'
#
loop_
_entity.id
_entity.type
_entity.pdbx_description
1 polymer ?
#
loop_
_entity_poly.entity_id
_entity_poly.type
_entity_poly.pdbx_seq_one_letter_code
_entity_poly.pdbx_strand_id
1 'polypeptide(L)'
;MAREVAYSTMMRGIQELNFNKPSVPCQLLLNGHHAFPLAVNSKNQVIVAASCYGLGRIVVLGHETYLRVFPDLVKNALGWLQPSPDRAKVGVHPSYKSILDNISSVDAEVCKFRDDLGVYVTDAYDVWRLSKELVSFLREGGGVLIGGQAWHWSHTHPQENVQLEFPGNRVCGVAGVNFTEHYGHRECVPIPSKMPFKWLSRGLQGAYSTIMRGVQELSFQEPSVPSELLLNGHHAFPLAVNTNDQVIMAASCYGLGRIVVLGHEAYLQDFPLVVKNALGWLQPSPDRAKVGVNPSCSGIVENLSSVDAEVCQFKGDLGVYVTDVYNVGPVAKDLVNFLKAGGGLLLAGQAWHWSSTHPGEKVLLNFPGNQVCGVAGIYITENYGRHGEIAVPSELPLKWCSTLTVAKEDLEFLLKNVSEFDTRSDAVLSEVLVHGPLAFPIGTTPEGRAFLAGAHYGLGRVIVISHEVLIGHTPLSTFFQQALQWLDNGRSGTVGIVPRLRRTTDPLSKSGLSCQVTDFKDDLSVYVCTSYSDDHCKEIQRFVAEGGGLLIGGHAWNWATSNKGAEALLKYPGNRILNQMGLSILPNTLGAGLYSAQSGKELAEVYQFRQFLPLFADYMTQNQSLSEDQRGCLKKMKRDCADYLSMSAHHCASYSSVLETLTDVVKSGKVPQVSKSRPVSKPEDRLLLEFASEMCKMCPDPEALLPYIIKDRIALATVSNTKLRISAITSGQEEWISTGLYLSPGMRTDIEFPQEIVRKGWRVRIGCQSDNLRKAVVLKRAPVVCESFPVDNDIVQVWNLWGGLIYLVAPRQCEVMDAEVVVQKAVRAPYYKSGETSVNDWVNTIRHEPAPWAELEFENLIITLDSEMIRELKRPDLVAAQWDAIMKAVADLAAKPTIFSRKERFVADVQISAGFMHSGYPIMMQTRSAPDLLKLTDKKDPWGPLHELGHNQQRGVWEISPHTSEATCNLWSVYVCETVLDLHRSKSHRALQPSKRLVRIQNYVKGGRNLKDWSVWVALETYLQLQEQFGWDALKKVFAAYLDMDGVPKDNDGKMNTYAETFSKVVNRNLTSFFKAWGWPITAETERKLSDLPVWSDHPMAQYA
;
A
#
# COMPACT_ATOMS: atom_id res chain seq x y z
N MET A 1 -7.45 -12.13 -5.86
CA MET A 1 -7.18 -11.69 -7.25
C MET A 1 -8.20 -12.23 -8.28
N ALA A 2 -8.56 -13.53 -8.27
CA ALA A 2 -9.59 -14.05 -9.20
C ALA A 2 -10.93 -13.26 -9.16
N ARG A 3 -11.34 -12.77 -7.98
CA ARG A 3 -12.60 -12.02 -7.78
C ARG A 3 -12.59 -10.61 -8.35
N GLU A 4 -11.49 -9.87 -8.24
CA GLU A 4 -11.41 -8.51 -8.78
C GLU A 4 -11.37 -8.51 -10.31
N VAL A 5 -10.67 -9.47 -10.91
CA VAL A 5 -10.67 -9.68 -12.36
C VAL A 5 -12.05 -10.12 -12.82
N ALA A 6 -12.70 -11.03 -12.09
CA ALA A 6 -14.07 -11.45 -12.36
C ALA A 6 -15.06 -10.29 -12.25
N TYR A 7 -14.98 -9.49 -11.18
CA TYR A 7 -15.79 -8.29 -10.97
C TYR A 7 -15.59 -7.29 -12.12
N SER A 8 -14.34 -6.95 -12.44
CA SER A 8 -14.02 -5.99 -13.51
C SER A 8 -14.46 -6.49 -14.89
N THR A 9 -14.51 -7.81 -15.08
CA THR A 9 -15.02 -8.43 -16.31
C THR A 9 -16.54 -8.35 -16.37
N MET A 10 -17.25 -8.69 -15.28
CA MET A 10 -18.71 -8.68 -15.23
C MET A 10 -19.31 -7.27 -15.22
N MET A 11 -18.64 -6.31 -14.57
CA MET A 11 -19.11 -4.93 -14.42
C MET A 11 -18.58 -3.98 -15.51
N ARG A 12 -17.90 -4.51 -16.53
CA ARG A 12 -17.30 -3.70 -17.59
C ARG A 12 -18.34 -2.87 -18.33
N GLY A 13 -18.16 -1.55 -18.34
CA GLY A 13 -19.05 -0.61 -19.03
C GLY A 13 -20.34 -0.28 -18.29
N ILE A 14 -20.54 -0.82 -17.08
CA ILE A 14 -21.73 -0.58 -16.26
C ILE A 14 -21.38 0.47 -15.19
N GLN A 15 -22.02 1.63 -15.25
CA GLN A 15 -21.81 2.72 -14.27
C GLN A 15 -22.81 2.66 -13.11
N GLU A 16 -24.02 2.14 -13.34
CA GLU A 16 -25.05 1.99 -12.32
C GLU A 16 -26.02 0.84 -12.67
N LEU A 17 -26.67 0.27 -11.64
CA LEU A 17 -27.77 -0.69 -11.78
C LEU A 17 -29.01 -0.15 -11.07
N ASN A 18 -30.09 0.06 -11.82
CA ASN A 18 -31.32 0.65 -11.30
C ASN A 18 -32.32 -0.43 -10.84
N PHE A 19 -32.50 -0.55 -9.51
CA PHE A 19 -33.42 -1.52 -8.89
C PHE A 19 -34.78 -0.90 -8.49
N ASN A 20 -35.12 0.31 -8.94
CA ASN A 20 -36.30 1.01 -8.43
C ASN A 20 -37.64 0.43 -8.91
N LYS A 21 -37.71 -0.19 -10.11
CA LYS A 21 -38.94 -0.74 -10.70
C LYS A 21 -38.63 -1.83 -11.74
N PRO A 22 -39.50 -2.84 -11.97
CA PRO A 22 -40.76 -3.12 -11.26
C PRO A 22 -40.62 -4.10 -10.07
N SER A 23 -39.43 -4.67 -9.85
CA SER A 23 -39.24 -5.80 -8.94
C SER A 23 -38.63 -5.42 -7.60
N VAL A 24 -38.94 -6.18 -6.55
CA VAL A 24 -38.34 -6.02 -5.21
C VAL A 24 -37.24 -7.06 -5.05
N PRO A 25 -35.95 -6.67 -4.99
CA PRO A 25 -34.88 -7.65 -4.88
C PRO A 25 -34.97 -8.42 -3.56
N CYS A 26 -34.46 -9.63 -3.56
CA CYS A 26 -34.07 -10.41 -2.40
C CYS A 26 -32.69 -9.95 -1.92
N GLN A 27 -32.50 -9.88 -0.60
CA GLN A 27 -31.17 -9.81 -0.04
C GLN A 27 -30.46 -11.16 -0.22
N LEU A 28 -29.21 -11.13 -0.66
CA LEU A 28 -28.34 -12.30 -0.75
C LEU A 28 -27.40 -12.36 0.46
N LEU A 29 -27.20 -13.55 1.01
CA LEU A 29 -26.24 -13.86 2.05
C LEU A 29 -25.03 -14.57 1.43
N LEU A 30 -23.84 -14.00 1.62
CA LEU A 30 -22.59 -14.60 1.17
C LEU A 30 -21.92 -15.29 2.36
N ASN A 31 -21.89 -16.63 2.38
CA ASN A 31 -21.33 -17.40 3.49
C ASN A 31 -20.33 -18.48 3.05
N GLY A 32 -20.01 -18.54 1.75
CA GLY A 32 -18.90 -19.36 1.25
C GLY A 32 -17.69 -18.52 0.89
N HIS A 33 -16.52 -19.14 1.03
CA HIS A 33 -15.25 -18.45 0.91
C HIS A 33 -14.98 -17.92 -0.49
N HIS A 34 -15.56 -18.46 -1.58
CA HIS A 34 -15.39 -17.96 -2.95
C HIS A 34 -16.41 -16.91 -3.37
N ALA A 35 -17.46 -16.68 -2.57
CA ALA A 35 -18.53 -15.76 -2.91
C ALA A 35 -18.07 -14.30 -2.79
N PHE A 36 -18.55 -13.44 -3.69
CA PHE A 36 -18.35 -11.99 -3.65
C PHE A 36 -19.53 -11.25 -4.28
N PRO A 37 -19.82 -10.04 -3.81
CA PRO A 37 -20.93 -9.26 -4.35
C PRO A 37 -20.52 -8.54 -5.66
N LEU A 38 -21.50 -8.36 -6.54
CA LEU A 38 -21.42 -7.52 -7.74
C LEU A 38 -22.23 -6.23 -7.60
N ALA A 39 -23.24 -6.21 -6.73
CA ALA A 39 -24.01 -5.02 -6.40
C ALA A 39 -24.42 -5.04 -4.91
N VAL A 40 -24.13 -3.96 -4.20
CA VAL A 40 -24.51 -3.75 -2.79
C VAL A 40 -25.15 -2.39 -2.65
N ASN A 41 -26.30 -2.33 -2.01
CA ASN A 41 -27.03 -1.08 -1.82
C ASN A 41 -26.49 -0.24 -0.63
N SER A 42 -26.99 0.98 -0.47
CA SER A 42 -26.64 1.94 0.58
C SER A 42 -26.92 1.43 1.99
N LYS A 43 -27.80 0.43 2.14
CA LYS A 43 -28.07 -0.30 3.38
C LYS A 43 -27.17 -1.52 3.59
N ASN A 44 -26.09 -1.64 2.82
CA ASN A 44 -25.14 -2.76 2.88
C ASN A 44 -25.72 -4.14 2.54
N GLN A 45 -26.84 -4.20 1.83
CA GLN A 45 -27.44 -5.47 1.41
C GLN A 45 -26.89 -5.88 0.03
N VAL A 46 -26.45 -7.13 -0.10
CA VAL A 46 -26.00 -7.70 -1.37
C VAL A 46 -27.23 -8.05 -2.21
N ILE A 47 -27.28 -7.55 -3.45
CA ILE A 47 -28.40 -7.76 -4.38
C ILE A 47 -28.01 -8.67 -5.53
N VAL A 48 -26.76 -8.61 -5.95
CA VAL A 48 -26.17 -9.47 -6.99
C VAL A 48 -24.86 -10.01 -6.48
N ALA A 49 -24.59 -11.29 -6.70
CA ALA A 49 -23.37 -11.93 -6.27
C ALA A 49 -22.86 -12.96 -7.28
N ALA A 50 -21.58 -13.28 -7.19
CA ALA A 50 -20.95 -14.33 -7.97
C ALA A 50 -20.08 -15.21 -7.06
N SER A 51 -19.84 -16.45 -7.49
CA SER A 51 -18.98 -17.39 -6.79
C SER A 51 -18.43 -18.45 -7.73
N CYS A 52 -17.52 -19.28 -7.21
CA CYS A 52 -17.03 -20.47 -7.87
C CYS A 52 -17.30 -21.70 -7.00
N TYR A 53 -17.54 -22.85 -7.63
CA TYR A 53 -17.68 -24.14 -6.95
C TYR A 53 -17.05 -25.24 -7.80
N GLY A 54 -16.10 -26.00 -7.26
CA GLY A 54 -15.27 -26.91 -8.04
C GLY A 54 -14.54 -26.17 -9.17
N LEU A 55 -14.73 -26.61 -10.41
CA LEU A 55 -14.20 -25.95 -11.61
C LEU A 55 -15.16 -24.91 -12.21
N GLY A 56 -16.43 -24.90 -11.80
CA GLY A 56 -17.48 -24.07 -12.39
C GLY A 56 -17.71 -22.74 -11.67
N ARG A 57 -18.64 -21.97 -12.23
CA ARG A 57 -18.90 -20.57 -11.86
C ARG A 57 -20.39 -20.32 -11.76
N ILE A 58 -20.80 -19.44 -10.85
CA ILE A 58 -22.21 -19.09 -10.67
C ILE A 58 -22.39 -17.58 -10.47
N VAL A 59 -23.45 -17.03 -11.06
CA VAL A 59 -23.92 -15.66 -10.83
C VAL A 59 -25.37 -15.72 -10.35
N VAL A 60 -25.65 -15.04 -9.24
CA VAL A 60 -26.95 -15.04 -8.56
C VAL A 60 -27.52 -13.63 -8.54
N LEU A 61 -28.73 -13.47 -9.08
CA LEU A 61 -29.48 -12.22 -9.08
C LEU A 61 -30.60 -12.30 -8.05
N GLY A 62 -30.73 -11.30 -7.18
CA GLY A 62 -31.79 -11.24 -6.18
C GLY A 62 -33.22 -11.10 -6.73
N HIS A 63 -33.43 -11.18 -8.04
CA HIS A 63 -34.75 -11.30 -8.67
C HIS A 63 -34.60 -11.85 -10.08
N GLU A 64 -35.51 -12.70 -10.54
CA GLU A 64 -35.48 -13.33 -11.86
C GLU A 64 -35.66 -12.34 -13.02
N THR A 65 -36.50 -11.30 -12.85
CA THR A 65 -36.68 -10.23 -13.87
C THR A 65 -35.39 -9.49 -14.23
N TYR A 66 -34.38 -9.48 -13.36
CA TYR A 66 -33.09 -8.83 -13.63
C TYR A 66 -32.31 -9.49 -14.76
N LEU A 67 -32.62 -10.76 -15.07
CA LEU A 67 -32.12 -11.43 -16.28
C LEU A 67 -32.54 -10.71 -17.57
N ARG A 68 -33.62 -9.92 -17.53
CA ARG A 68 -34.08 -9.10 -18.66
C ARG A 68 -33.71 -7.62 -18.52
N VAL A 69 -33.78 -7.08 -17.31
CA VAL A 69 -33.59 -5.64 -17.05
C VAL A 69 -32.14 -5.20 -17.21
N PHE A 70 -31.15 -6.09 -17.01
CA PHE A 70 -29.73 -5.74 -17.09
C PHE A 70 -29.01 -6.54 -18.19
N PRO A 71 -29.28 -6.26 -19.48
CA PRO A 71 -28.71 -7.03 -20.60
C PRO A 71 -27.18 -7.00 -20.65
N ASP A 72 -26.56 -5.86 -20.33
CA ASP A 72 -25.09 -5.74 -20.31
C ASP A 72 -24.47 -6.59 -19.20
N LEU A 73 -25.07 -6.59 -18.01
CA LEU A 73 -24.63 -7.44 -16.90
C LEU A 73 -24.76 -8.92 -17.27
N VAL A 74 -25.89 -9.32 -17.85
CA VAL A 74 -26.14 -10.71 -18.26
C VAL A 74 -25.15 -11.14 -19.32
N LYS A 75 -24.90 -10.31 -20.35
CA LYS A 75 -23.91 -10.57 -21.40
C LYS A 75 -22.51 -10.76 -20.82
N ASN A 76 -22.07 -9.84 -19.97
CA ASN A 76 -20.76 -9.93 -19.33
C ASN A 76 -20.66 -11.15 -18.40
N ALA A 77 -21.73 -11.48 -17.67
CA ALA A 77 -21.83 -12.65 -16.81
C ALA A 77 -21.71 -13.95 -17.61
N LEU A 78 -22.40 -14.09 -18.75
CA LEU A 78 -22.31 -15.27 -19.62
C LEU A 78 -20.87 -15.48 -20.11
N GLY A 79 -20.18 -14.41 -20.51
CA GLY A 79 -18.77 -14.50 -20.92
C GLY A 79 -17.84 -14.94 -19.78
N TRP A 80 -18.14 -14.56 -18.53
CA TRP A 80 -17.38 -15.03 -17.37
C TRP A 80 -17.78 -16.45 -16.93
N LEU A 81 -19.03 -16.87 -17.11
CA LEU A 81 -19.52 -18.18 -16.68
C LEU A 81 -18.99 -19.34 -17.53
N GLN A 82 -18.58 -19.07 -18.78
CA GLN A 82 -18.04 -20.09 -19.67
C GLN A 82 -16.62 -20.54 -19.22
N PRO A 83 -16.41 -21.83 -18.96
CA PRO A 83 -15.12 -22.36 -18.47
C PRO A 83 -14.05 -22.52 -19.57
N SER A 84 -14.46 -22.80 -20.82
CA SER A 84 -13.61 -23.07 -21.98
C SER A 84 -14.33 -22.70 -23.30
N PRO A 85 -13.61 -22.26 -24.36
CA PRO A 85 -14.17 -22.07 -25.71
C PRO A 85 -14.85 -23.33 -26.29
N ASP A 86 -14.47 -24.52 -25.81
CA ASP A 86 -14.93 -25.81 -26.35
C ASP A 86 -16.33 -26.22 -25.83
N ARG A 87 -16.87 -25.52 -24.82
CA ARG A 87 -18.24 -25.68 -24.28
C ARG A 87 -18.99 -24.35 -24.41
N ALA A 88 -19.28 -23.93 -25.63
CA ALA A 88 -19.84 -22.59 -25.91
C ALA A 88 -21.37 -22.48 -25.72
N LYS A 89 -22.09 -23.60 -25.72
CA LYS A 89 -23.56 -23.58 -25.83
C LYS A 89 -24.23 -23.13 -24.53
N VAL A 90 -25.08 -22.11 -24.61
CA VAL A 90 -25.85 -21.59 -23.48
C VAL A 90 -27.29 -22.10 -23.55
N GLY A 91 -27.72 -22.87 -22.56
CA GLY A 91 -29.12 -23.26 -22.43
C GLY A 91 -29.91 -22.24 -21.61
N VAL A 92 -31.04 -21.77 -22.14
CA VAL A 92 -31.96 -20.87 -21.44
C VAL A 92 -33.26 -21.61 -21.13
N HIS A 93 -33.66 -21.60 -19.86
CA HIS A 93 -34.90 -22.25 -19.43
C HIS A 93 -36.12 -21.68 -20.20
N PRO A 94 -37.10 -22.51 -20.62
CA PRO A 94 -38.21 -22.07 -21.48
C PRO A 94 -39.02 -20.88 -20.98
N SER A 95 -39.15 -20.72 -19.66
CA SER A 95 -39.83 -19.58 -19.04
C SER A 95 -39.17 -18.22 -19.34
N TYR A 96 -37.92 -18.21 -19.83
CA TYR A 96 -37.13 -17.00 -20.07
C TYR A 96 -36.61 -16.87 -21.50
N LYS A 97 -37.31 -17.45 -22.48
CA LYS A 97 -36.96 -17.33 -23.91
C LYS A 97 -36.73 -15.88 -24.37
N SER A 98 -37.40 -14.90 -23.74
CA SER A 98 -37.28 -13.47 -24.07
C SER A 98 -35.91 -12.87 -23.75
N ILE A 99 -35.03 -13.56 -23.02
CA ILE A 99 -33.65 -13.10 -22.79
C ILE A 99 -32.83 -13.20 -24.07
N LEU A 100 -33.13 -14.15 -24.97
CA LEU A 100 -32.38 -14.38 -26.21
C LEU A 100 -32.32 -13.13 -27.10
N ASP A 101 -33.38 -12.32 -27.09
CA ASP A 101 -33.44 -11.05 -27.82
C ASP A 101 -32.32 -10.07 -27.40
N ASN A 102 -31.85 -10.17 -26.15
CA ASN A 102 -30.83 -9.30 -25.57
C ASN A 102 -29.40 -9.87 -25.63
N ILE A 103 -29.22 -11.15 -26.01
CA ILE A 103 -27.91 -11.84 -26.02
C ILE A 103 -27.58 -12.46 -27.38
N SER A 104 -27.99 -11.81 -28.47
CA SER A 104 -27.84 -12.30 -29.86
C SER A 104 -26.40 -12.62 -30.29
N SER A 105 -25.39 -12.16 -29.54
CA SER A 105 -23.97 -12.45 -29.79
C SER A 105 -23.47 -13.76 -29.16
N VAL A 106 -24.33 -14.54 -28.50
CA VAL A 106 -23.97 -15.78 -27.78
C VAL A 106 -24.72 -16.96 -28.41
N ASP A 107 -24.03 -18.08 -28.62
CA ASP A 107 -24.65 -19.31 -29.11
C ASP A 107 -25.54 -19.93 -28.02
N ALA A 108 -26.84 -19.58 -28.07
CA ALA A 108 -27.81 -19.90 -27.04
C ALA A 108 -29.06 -20.57 -27.61
N GLU A 109 -29.61 -21.54 -26.88
CA GLU A 109 -30.84 -22.24 -27.24
C GLU A 109 -31.84 -22.25 -26.07
N VAL A 110 -33.13 -22.32 -26.40
CA VAL A 110 -34.16 -22.57 -25.39
C VAL A 110 -34.27 -24.08 -25.16
N CYS A 111 -33.88 -24.56 -23.98
CA CYS A 111 -33.92 -25.97 -23.65
C CYS A 111 -34.14 -26.22 -22.14
N LYS A 112 -34.56 -27.43 -21.80
CA LYS A 112 -34.41 -27.93 -20.42
C LYS A 112 -32.93 -28.23 -20.17
N PHE A 113 -32.53 -28.25 -18.90
CA PHE A 113 -31.15 -28.57 -18.50
C PHE A 113 -30.66 -29.87 -19.15
N ARG A 114 -29.41 -29.84 -19.63
CA ARG A 114 -28.61 -30.96 -20.10
C ARG A 114 -27.17 -30.76 -19.66
N ASP A 115 -26.46 -31.86 -19.44
CA ASP A 115 -25.07 -31.89 -18.99
C ASP A 115 -24.05 -31.50 -20.08
N ASP A 116 -24.45 -31.51 -21.35
CA ASP A 116 -23.64 -31.09 -22.51
C ASP A 116 -23.50 -29.57 -22.66
N LEU A 117 -24.26 -28.78 -21.91
CA LEU A 117 -24.24 -27.32 -21.96
C LEU A 117 -22.95 -26.73 -21.38
N GLY A 118 -22.58 -25.53 -21.81
CA GLY A 118 -21.53 -24.73 -21.17
C GLY A 118 -22.05 -23.89 -20.01
N VAL A 119 -23.21 -23.25 -20.23
CA VAL A 119 -23.88 -22.41 -19.24
C VAL A 119 -25.38 -22.70 -19.26
N TYR A 120 -26.02 -22.69 -18.09
CA TYR A 120 -27.47 -22.80 -17.95
C TYR A 120 -28.06 -21.58 -17.23
N VAL A 121 -29.05 -20.95 -17.86
CA VAL A 121 -29.76 -19.77 -17.35
C VAL A 121 -31.15 -20.18 -16.88
N THR A 122 -31.45 -19.95 -15.60
CA THR A 122 -32.69 -20.43 -14.96
C THR A 122 -33.16 -19.50 -13.84
N ASP A 123 -34.33 -19.78 -13.26
CA ASP A 123 -34.75 -19.19 -11.99
C ASP A 123 -34.46 -20.07 -10.79
N ALA A 124 -34.65 -19.48 -9.61
CA ALA A 124 -34.42 -20.11 -8.32
C ALA A 124 -35.55 -21.02 -7.84
N TYR A 125 -36.64 -21.18 -8.58
CA TYR A 125 -37.84 -21.93 -8.15
C TYR A 125 -37.90 -23.30 -8.80
N ASP A 126 -37.60 -23.38 -10.09
CA ASP A 126 -37.73 -24.61 -10.90
C ASP A 126 -36.52 -25.56 -10.80
N VAL A 127 -35.53 -25.24 -9.95
CA VAL A 127 -34.28 -26.02 -9.82
C VAL A 127 -34.35 -27.19 -8.84
N TRP A 128 -35.42 -27.33 -8.04
CA TRP A 128 -35.46 -28.34 -6.98
C TRP A 128 -35.32 -29.78 -7.47
N ARG A 129 -35.84 -30.10 -8.66
CA ARG A 129 -35.75 -31.46 -9.27
C ARG A 129 -34.37 -31.73 -9.88
N LEU A 130 -33.64 -30.67 -10.22
CA LEU A 130 -32.38 -30.72 -10.95
C LEU A 130 -31.17 -30.40 -10.05
N SER A 131 -31.38 -30.25 -8.73
CA SER A 131 -30.36 -29.72 -7.83
C SER A 131 -29.07 -30.54 -7.85
N LYS A 132 -29.19 -31.87 -7.84
CA LYS A 132 -28.05 -32.80 -7.93
C LYS A 132 -27.25 -32.62 -9.21
N GLU A 133 -27.95 -32.56 -10.33
CA GLU A 133 -27.37 -32.49 -11.66
C GLU A 133 -26.69 -31.13 -11.87
N LEU A 134 -27.33 -30.03 -11.45
CA LEU A 134 -26.76 -28.68 -11.50
C LEU A 134 -25.54 -28.50 -10.57
N VAL A 135 -25.55 -29.13 -9.39
CA VAL A 135 -24.39 -29.10 -8.48
C VAL A 135 -23.22 -29.91 -9.06
N SER A 136 -23.47 -31.08 -9.67
CA SER A 136 -22.43 -31.84 -10.39
C SER A 136 -21.89 -31.05 -11.57
N PHE A 137 -22.79 -30.45 -12.35
CA PHE A 137 -22.47 -29.60 -13.48
C PHE A 137 -21.54 -28.45 -13.09
N LEU A 138 -21.88 -27.71 -12.03
CA LEU A 138 -20.99 -26.68 -11.45
C LEU A 138 -19.65 -27.27 -11.04
N ARG A 139 -19.63 -28.40 -10.31
CA ARG A 139 -18.39 -29.02 -9.83
C ARG A 139 -17.44 -29.37 -10.99
N GLU A 140 -17.97 -29.85 -12.10
CA GLU A 140 -17.26 -30.31 -13.29
C GLU A 140 -16.85 -29.19 -14.25
N GLY A 141 -17.27 -27.94 -14.01
CA GLY A 141 -16.85 -26.78 -14.79
C GLY A 141 -17.99 -25.95 -15.39
N GLY A 142 -19.22 -26.42 -15.34
CA GLY A 142 -20.39 -25.72 -15.88
C GLY A 142 -20.65 -24.35 -15.27
N GLY A 143 -21.29 -23.47 -16.02
CA GLY A 143 -21.71 -22.14 -15.57
C GLY A 143 -23.21 -22.07 -15.25
N VAL A 144 -23.60 -21.44 -14.14
CA VAL A 144 -25.02 -21.21 -13.82
C VAL A 144 -25.29 -19.71 -13.65
N LEU A 145 -26.30 -19.20 -14.35
CA LEU A 145 -26.86 -17.87 -14.12
C LEU A 145 -28.28 -18.04 -13.58
N ILE A 146 -28.53 -17.59 -12.36
CA ILE A 146 -29.77 -17.86 -11.66
C ILE A 146 -30.34 -16.60 -11.01
N GLY A 147 -31.64 -16.38 -11.17
CA GLY A 147 -32.34 -15.27 -10.56
C GLY A 147 -33.55 -15.72 -9.75
N GLY A 148 -33.86 -15.05 -8.65
CA GLY A 148 -35.07 -15.35 -7.90
C GLY A 148 -35.20 -14.57 -6.61
N GLN A 149 -36.29 -14.80 -5.89
CA GLN A 149 -36.57 -14.14 -4.62
C GLN A 149 -37.15 -15.11 -3.58
N ALA A 150 -36.40 -15.33 -2.49
CA ALA A 150 -36.81 -16.27 -1.45
C ALA A 150 -37.73 -15.63 -0.39
N TRP A 151 -37.68 -14.31 -0.21
CA TRP A 151 -38.58 -13.60 0.70
C TRP A 151 -40.06 -13.81 0.34
N HIS A 152 -40.42 -13.91 -0.94
CA HIS A 152 -41.81 -14.19 -1.33
C HIS A 152 -42.19 -15.64 -0.98
N TRP A 153 -41.27 -16.58 -1.24
CA TRP A 153 -41.44 -17.99 -0.92
C TRP A 153 -41.62 -18.22 0.59
N SER A 154 -40.87 -17.49 1.43
CA SER A 154 -40.93 -17.63 2.89
C SER A 154 -42.29 -17.22 3.49
N HIS A 155 -43.01 -16.29 2.86
CA HIS A 155 -44.37 -15.94 3.27
C HIS A 155 -45.36 -17.10 3.07
N THR A 156 -45.13 -17.91 2.03
CA THR A 156 -45.94 -19.10 1.74
C THR A 156 -45.47 -20.36 2.50
N HIS A 157 -44.25 -20.34 3.08
CA HIS A 157 -43.65 -21.44 3.84
C HIS A 157 -43.08 -20.95 5.19
N PRO A 158 -43.89 -20.36 6.09
CA PRO A 158 -43.41 -19.62 7.27
C PRO A 158 -42.73 -20.48 8.34
N GLN A 159 -42.90 -21.80 8.28
CA GLN A 159 -42.28 -22.76 9.20
C GLN A 159 -41.00 -23.39 8.63
N GLU A 160 -40.67 -23.12 7.36
CA GLU A 160 -39.54 -23.73 6.68
C GLU A 160 -38.32 -22.81 6.72
N ASN A 161 -37.14 -23.42 6.88
CA ASN A 161 -35.89 -22.67 6.91
C ASN A 161 -35.48 -22.30 5.48
N VAL A 162 -35.62 -21.03 5.12
CA VAL A 162 -35.29 -20.52 3.77
C VAL A 162 -33.89 -20.92 3.30
N GLN A 163 -32.89 -20.89 4.17
CA GLN A 163 -31.52 -21.22 3.77
C GLN A 163 -31.35 -22.69 3.38
N LEU A 164 -32.14 -23.59 3.97
CA LEU A 164 -32.04 -25.04 3.74
C LEU A 164 -33.06 -25.52 2.70
N GLU A 165 -34.27 -24.96 2.74
CA GLU A 165 -35.43 -25.51 2.02
C GLU A 165 -35.76 -24.77 0.74
N PHE A 166 -35.37 -23.50 0.58
CA PHE A 166 -35.63 -22.77 -0.64
C PHE A 166 -34.95 -23.47 -1.84
N PRO A 167 -35.68 -23.82 -2.92
CA PRO A 167 -35.13 -24.54 -4.07
C PRO A 167 -33.82 -23.96 -4.62
N GLY A 168 -33.74 -22.64 -4.77
CA GLY A 168 -32.55 -21.96 -5.28
C GLY A 168 -31.33 -22.14 -4.39
N ASN A 169 -31.51 -22.21 -3.08
CA ASN A 169 -30.42 -22.39 -2.11
C ASN A 169 -29.84 -23.80 -2.17
N ARG A 170 -30.60 -24.80 -2.64
CA ARG A 170 -30.07 -26.16 -2.87
C ARG A 170 -29.00 -26.22 -3.98
N VAL A 171 -28.98 -25.24 -4.88
CA VAL A 171 -27.95 -25.09 -5.94
C VAL A 171 -26.96 -23.99 -5.59
N CYS A 172 -27.43 -22.80 -5.21
CA CYS A 172 -26.55 -21.65 -4.97
C CYS A 172 -25.75 -21.77 -3.66
N GLY A 173 -26.33 -22.43 -2.65
CA GLY A 173 -25.77 -22.54 -1.32
C GLY A 173 -24.44 -23.31 -1.28
N VAL A 174 -24.24 -24.28 -2.16
CA VAL A 174 -22.97 -25.04 -2.27
C VAL A 174 -21.81 -24.12 -2.69
N ALA A 175 -22.12 -23.10 -3.51
CA ALA A 175 -21.18 -22.07 -3.92
C ALA A 175 -21.09 -20.91 -2.91
N GLY A 176 -21.86 -20.96 -1.81
CA GLY A 176 -21.79 -19.97 -0.74
C GLY A 176 -22.60 -18.70 -0.95
N VAL A 177 -23.61 -18.74 -1.83
CA VAL A 177 -24.54 -17.64 -2.05
C VAL A 177 -25.94 -18.13 -1.75
N ASN A 178 -26.62 -17.51 -0.79
CA ASN A 178 -27.97 -17.90 -0.38
C ASN A 178 -28.95 -16.74 -0.54
N PHE A 179 -30.13 -17.01 -1.07
CA PHE A 179 -31.28 -16.13 -0.99
C PHE A 179 -31.82 -16.13 0.45
N THR A 180 -32.23 -14.97 0.97
CA THR A 180 -32.78 -14.84 2.32
C THR A 180 -34.27 -14.52 2.32
N GLU A 181 -34.88 -14.64 3.49
CA GLU A 181 -36.25 -14.22 3.79
C GLU A 181 -36.45 -12.69 3.77
N HIS A 182 -35.37 -11.92 3.59
CA HIS A 182 -35.40 -10.45 3.65
C HIS A 182 -35.42 -9.82 2.27
N TYR A 183 -36.23 -8.77 2.11
CA TYR A 183 -36.23 -7.93 0.92
C TYR A 183 -35.03 -6.97 0.93
N GLY A 184 -34.48 -6.72 -0.25
CA GLY A 184 -33.48 -5.70 -0.51
C GLY A 184 -34.11 -4.33 -0.70
N HIS A 185 -33.46 -3.29 -0.19
CA HIS A 185 -33.83 -1.90 -0.45
C HIS A 185 -33.66 -1.55 -1.93
N ARG A 186 -34.69 -0.92 -2.51
CA ARG A 186 -34.71 -0.46 -3.90
C ARG A 186 -34.02 0.87 -4.02
N GLU A 187 -33.05 0.96 -4.93
CA GLU A 187 -32.36 2.19 -5.28
C GLU A 187 -31.63 2.04 -6.63
N CYS A 188 -31.06 3.14 -7.12
CA CYS A 188 -30.03 3.06 -8.16
C CYS A 188 -28.69 2.85 -7.47
N VAL A 189 -28.02 1.73 -7.76
CA VAL A 189 -26.74 1.38 -7.15
C VAL A 189 -25.62 1.80 -8.10
N PRO A 190 -24.75 2.75 -7.72
CA PRO A 190 -23.57 3.08 -8.51
C PRO A 190 -22.61 1.88 -8.52
N ILE A 191 -22.06 1.57 -9.69
CA ILE A 191 -21.13 0.48 -9.90
C ILE A 191 -19.71 1.06 -10.03
N PRO A 192 -18.87 0.88 -9.01
CA PRO A 192 -17.51 1.40 -9.05
C PRO A 192 -16.64 0.55 -9.97
N SER A 193 -15.66 1.19 -10.59
CA SER A 193 -14.72 0.58 -11.55
C SER A 193 -13.83 -0.51 -10.93
N LYS A 194 -13.66 -0.48 -9.60
CA LYS A 194 -13.03 -1.53 -8.80
C LYS A 194 -13.99 -1.95 -7.69
N MET A 195 -13.96 -3.24 -7.33
CA MET A 195 -14.81 -3.76 -6.28
C MET A 195 -14.53 -3.01 -4.97
N PRO A 196 -15.54 -2.42 -4.30
CA PRO A 196 -15.33 -1.68 -3.08
C PRO A 196 -14.72 -2.54 -1.99
N PHE A 197 -13.89 -1.92 -1.18
CA PHE A 197 -13.26 -2.61 -0.07
C PHE A 197 -14.29 -3.34 0.83
N LYS A 198 -15.36 -2.66 1.29
CA LYS A 198 -16.36 -3.20 2.24
C LYS A 198 -17.08 -4.45 1.73
N TRP A 199 -16.92 -4.78 0.44
CA TRP A 199 -17.54 -5.92 -0.21
C TRP A 199 -16.71 -7.20 -0.04
N LEU A 200 -15.38 -7.07 0.10
CA LEU A 200 -14.43 -8.19 0.22
C LEU A 200 -14.57 -8.97 1.54
N SER A 201 -14.96 -8.31 2.63
CA SER A 201 -15.13 -8.93 3.96
C SER A 201 -16.50 -9.59 4.17
N ARG A 202 -17.47 -9.40 3.25
CA ARG A 202 -18.86 -9.85 3.43
C ARG A 202 -19.01 -11.36 3.53
N GLY A 203 -18.15 -12.13 2.88
CA GLY A 203 -18.18 -13.59 2.94
C GLY A 203 -17.90 -14.14 4.35
N LEU A 204 -16.91 -13.57 5.05
CA LEU A 204 -16.58 -13.95 6.43
C LEU A 204 -17.71 -13.54 7.38
N GLN A 205 -18.22 -12.32 7.22
CA GLN A 205 -19.35 -11.82 8.01
C GLN A 205 -20.57 -12.72 7.85
N GLY A 206 -20.92 -13.15 6.63
CA GLY A 206 -22.08 -14.02 6.43
C GLY A 206 -21.88 -15.43 6.97
N ALA A 207 -20.65 -15.97 6.94
CA ALA A 207 -20.33 -17.24 7.61
C ALA A 207 -20.49 -17.12 9.13
N TYR A 208 -19.94 -16.07 9.73
CA TYR A 208 -20.11 -15.74 11.15
C TYR A 208 -21.60 -15.61 11.52
N SER A 209 -22.36 -14.79 10.80
CA SER A 209 -23.80 -14.61 11.05
C SER A 209 -24.61 -15.89 10.84
N THR A 210 -24.16 -16.82 9.99
CA THR A 210 -24.82 -18.13 9.82
C THR A 210 -24.61 -19.00 11.06
N ILE A 211 -23.38 -19.09 11.56
CA ILE A 211 -23.03 -19.96 12.70
C ILE A 211 -23.59 -19.39 14.02
N MET A 212 -23.52 -18.06 14.19
CA MET A 212 -23.94 -17.38 15.42
C MET A 212 -25.41 -16.96 15.42
N ARG A 213 -26.20 -17.37 14.42
CA ARG A 213 -27.61 -16.96 14.27
C ARG A 213 -28.44 -17.29 15.51
N GLY A 214 -29.03 -16.25 16.11
CA GLY A 214 -29.92 -16.40 17.27
C GLY A 214 -29.21 -16.61 18.60
N VAL A 215 -27.87 -16.62 18.61
CA VAL A 215 -27.06 -16.69 19.84
C VAL A 215 -26.80 -15.26 20.29
N GLN A 216 -27.18 -14.93 21.52
CA GLN A 216 -26.96 -13.60 22.10
C GLN A 216 -25.77 -13.58 23.06
N GLU A 217 -25.57 -14.67 23.78
CA GLU A 217 -24.55 -14.81 24.80
C GLU A 217 -24.08 -16.26 24.88
N LEU A 218 -22.81 -16.44 25.24
CA LEU A 218 -22.18 -17.72 25.50
C LEU A 218 -21.56 -17.68 26.90
N SER A 219 -22.04 -18.54 27.79
CA SER A 219 -21.57 -18.62 29.16
C SER A 219 -20.59 -19.78 29.32
N PHE A 220 -19.33 -19.47 29.61
CA PHE A 220 -18.25 -20.44 29.80
C PHE A 220 -18.01 -20.62 31.30
N GLN A 221 -18.72 -21.53 31.96
CA GLN A 221 -18.59 -21.78 33.41
C GLN A 221 -17.70 -22.98 33.74
N GLU A 222 -17.19 -23.02 34.98
CA GLU A 222 -16.52 -24.20 35.52
C GLU A 222 -17.50 -25.40 35.59
N PRO A 223 -17.03 -26.64 35.38
CA PRO A 223 -15.62 -27.06 35.32
C PRO A 223 -14.97 -27.05 33.91
N SER A 224 -15.66 -26.59 32.86
CA SER A 224 -15.23 -26.74 31.46
C SER A 224 -14.26 -25.64 31.00
N VAL A 225 -12.97 -25.76 31.34
CA VAL A 225 -11.92 -24.77 31.00
C VAL A 225 -11.43 -24.94 29.55
N PRO A 226 -11.67 -23.99 28.63
CA PRO A 226 -11.27 -24.14 27.24
C PRO A 226 -9.78 -23.91 27.02
N SER A 227 -9.27 -24.35 25.87
CA SER A 227 -8.00 -23.87 25.33
C SER A 227 -8.17 -22.60 24.49
N GLU A 228 -7.17 -21.71 24.52
CA GLU A 228 -7.04 -20.63 23.54
C GLU A 228 -6.77 -21.22 22.15
N LEU A 229 -7.43 -20.67 21.12
CA LEU A 229 -7.23 -21.01 19.72
C LEU A 229 -6.34 -19.97 19.03
N LEU A 230 -5.28 -20.41 18.38
CA LEU A 230 -4.43 -19.57 17.54
C LEU A 230 -4.91 -19.63 16.07
N LEU A 231 -5.13 -18.45 15.48
CA LEU A 231 -5.51 -18.31 14.07
C LEU A 231 -4.31 -17.85 13.23
N ASN A 232 -3.76 -18.75 12.42
CA ASN A 232 -2.67 -18.46 11.48
C ASN A 232 -3.13 -18.54 10.02
N GLY A 233 -4.24 -19.25 9.76
CA GLY A 233 -4.73 -19.50 8.40
C GLY A 233 -5.37 -18.28 7.75
N HIS A 234 -5.16 -18.16 6.43
CA HIS A 234 -5.77 -17.11 5.62
C HIS A 234 -7.32 -17.12 5.66
N HIS A 235 -7.92 -18.31 5.83
CA HIS A 235 -9.38 -18.52 5.90
C HIS A 235 -9.93 -18.66 7.32
N ALA A 236 -9.07 -18.67 8.33
CA ALA A 236 -9.48 -18.83 9.72
C ALA A 236 -10.06 -17.51 10.27
N PHE A 237 -11.17 -17.60 10.99
CA PHE A 237 -11.82 -16.45 11.63
C PHE A 237 -12.44 -16.86 12.99
N PRO A 238 -12.49 -15.94 13.96
CA PRO A 238 -13.06 -16.22 15.28
C PRO A 238 -14.59 -16.25 15.25
N LEU A 239 -15.17 -17.11 16.08
CA LEU A 239 -16.60 -17.17 16.38
C LEU A 239 -16.91 -16.59 17.76
N ALA A 240 -16.01 -16.79 18.73
CA ALA A 240 -16.09 -16.22 20.06
C ALA A 240 -14.71 -15.77 20.55
N VAL A 241 -14.63 -14.52 21.00
CA VAL A 241 -13.45 -13.92 21.61
C VAL A 241 -13.82 -13.44 23.00
N ASN A 242 -13.06 -13.82 24.02
CA ASN A 242 -13.34 -13.41 25.40
C ASN A 242 -12.83 -11.99 25.68
N THR A 243 -13.08 -11.49 26.89
CA THR A 243 -12.67 -10.15 27.34
C THR A 243 -11.15 -9.96 27.45
N ASN A 244 -10.38 -11.04 27.37
CA ASN A 244 -8.92 -11.05 27.33
C ASN A 244 -8.39 -11.11 25.88
N ASP A 245 -9.23 -10.84 24.88
CA ASP A 245 -8.91 -10.91 23.46
C ASP A 245 -8.46 -12.32 23.00
N GLN A 246 -8.81 -13.38 23.75
CA GLN A 246 -8.50 -14.78 23.40
C GLN A 246 -9.61 -15.41 22.56
N VAL A 247 -9.25 -16.09 21.48
CA VAL A 247 -10.22 -16.83 20.65
C VAL A 247 -10.52 -18.18 21.30
N ILE A 248 -11.80 -18.48 21.53
CA ILE A 248 -12.25 -19.72 22.19
C ILE A 248 -12.98 -20.67 21.22
N MET A 249 -13.59 -20.11 20.18
CA MET A 249 -14.21 -20.86 19.09
C MET A 249 -13.85 -20.21 17.76
N ALA A 250 -13.58 -21.03 16.74
CA ALA A 250 -13.16 -20.54 15.44
C ALA A 250 -13.70 -21.41 14.30
N ALA A 251 -13.74 -20.84 13.10
CA ALA A 251 -14.10 -21.53 11.88
C ALA A 251 -13.11 -21.22 10.76
N SER A 252 -13.00 -22.14 9.80
CA SER A 252 -12.11 -21.99 8.65
C SER A 252 -12.60 -22.85 7.47
N CYS A 253 -11.85 -22.80 6.36
CA CYS A 253 -12.05 -23.62 5.18
C CYS A 253 -10.72 -24.24 4.77
N TYR A 254 -10.76 -25.47 4.25
CA TYR A 254 -9.60 -26.13 3.64
C TYR A 254 -10.04 -26.95 2.43
N GLY A 255 -9.40 -26.71 1.27
CA GLY A 255 -9.88 -27.23 -0.01
C GLY A 255 -11.31 -26.76 -0.29
N LEU A 256 -12.24 -27.70 -0.52
CA LEU A 256 -13.66 -27.40 -0.71
C LEU A 256 -14.47 -27.48 0.60
N GLY A 257 -13.90 -27.99 1.68
CA GLY A 257 -14.58 -28.28 2.93
C GLY A 257 -14.50 -27.14 3.95
N ARG A 258 -15.20 -27.34 5.06
CA ARG A 258 -15.38 -26.36 6.13
C ARG A 258 -15.09 -27.01 7.48
N ILE A 259 -14.57 -26.23 8.42
CA ILE A 259 -14.25 -26.71 9.76
C ILE A 259 -14.69 -25.70 10.81
N VAL A 260 -15.23 -26.20 11.92
CA VAL A 260 -15.50 -25.45 13.15
C VAL A 260 -14.77 -26.14 14.29
N VAL A 261 -14.10 -25.35 15.13
CA VAL A 261 -13.31 -25.84 16.27
C VAL A 261 -13.79 -25.15 17.54
N LEU A 262 -14.13 -25.94 18.56
CA LEU A 262 -14.52 -25.48 19.88
C LEU A 262 -13.39 -25.78 20.88
N GLY A 263 -13.00 -24.82 21.70
CA GLY A 263 -11.89 -24.96 22.64
C GLY A 263 -12.11 -25.94 23.80
N HIS A 264 -13.29 -26.58 23.90
CA HIS A 264 -13.61 -27.61 24.89
C HIS A 264 -14.72 -28.54 24.36
N GLU A 265 -14.66 -29.82 24.72
CA GLU A 265 -15.58 -30.86 24.25
C GLU A 265 -16.99 -30.71 24.84
N ALA A 266 -17.10 -30.22 26.09
CA ALA A 266 -18.38 -29.94 26.74
C ALA A 266 -19.26 -28.96 25.96
N TYR A 267 -18.65 -28.07 25.16
CA TYR A 267 -19.38 -27.05 24.39
C TYR A 267 -20.25 -27.62 23.28
N LEU A 268 -20.02 -28.87 22.89
CA LEU A 268 -20.93 -29.58 22.00
C LEU A 268 -22.31 -29.80 22.66
N GLN A 269 -22.37 -29.88 23.99
CA GLN A 269 -23.61 -30.02 24.76
C GLN A 269 -24.08 -28.66 25.29
N ASP A 270 -23.17 -27.82 25.78
CA ASP A 270 -23.52 -26.55 26.42
C ASP A 270 -24.11 -25.53 25.42
N PHE A 271 -23.73 -25.60 24.14
CA PHE A 271 -24.15 -24.65 23.10
C PHE A 271 -24.89 -25.32 21.92
N PRO A 272 -26.04 -25.96 22.16
CA PRO A 272 -26.73 -26.76 21.14
C PRO A 272 -27.17 -25.93 19.93
N LEU A 273 -27.48 -24.65 20.11
CA LEU A 273 -27.84 -23.75 19.00
C LEU A 273 -26.63 -23.43 18.10
N VAL A 274 -25.45 -23.21 18.68
CA VAL A 274 -24.20 -23.02 17.92
C VAL A 274 -23.88 -24.29 17.14
N VAL A 275 -23.96 -25.46 17.77
CA VAL A 275 -23.74 -26.76 17.11
C VAL A 275 -24.71 -26.96 15.95
N LYS A 276 -26.01 -26.72 16.16
CA LYS A 276 -27.02 -26.85 15.10
C LYS A 276 -26.73 -25.94 13.90
N ASN A 277 -26.42 -24.67 14.15
CA ASN A 277 -26.08 -23.73 13.08
C ASN A 277 -24.75 -24.09 12.39
N ALA A 278 -23.76 -24.54 13.15
CA ALA A 278 -22.47 -24.99 12.63
C ALA A 278 -22.65 -26.20 11.70
N LEU A 279 -23.45 -27.20 12.07
CA LEU A 279 -23.74 -28.34 11.21
C LEU A 279 -24.37 -27.92 9.88
N GLY A 280 -25.33 -26.99 9.91
CA GLY A 280 -25.92 -26.42 8.70
C GLY A 280 -24.91 -25.68 7.82
N TRP A 281 -23.95 -24.97 8.41
CA TRP A 281 -22.88 -24.32 7.65
C TRP A 281 -21.80 -25.29 7.15
N LEU A 282 -21.50 -26.36 7.90
CA LEU A 282 -20.49 -27.37 7.56
C LEU A 282 -20.95 -28.26 6.41
N GLN A 283 -22.25 -28.41 6.22
CA GLN A 283 -22.80 -29.32 5.22
C GLN A 283 -22.61 -28.77 3.79
N PRO A 284 -21.92 -29.50 2.89
CA PRO A 284 -21.57 -29.02 1.56
C PRO A 284 -22.69 -29.13 0.53
N SER A 285 -23.65 -30.04 0.72
CA SER A 285 -24.86 -30.17 -0.12
C SER A 285 -25.99 -30.90 0.63
N PRO A 286 -27.27 -30.70 0.23
CA PRO A 286 -28.42 -31.41 0.80
C PRO A 286 -28.36 -32.94 0.63
N ASP A 287 -27.55 -33.45 -0.31
CA ASP A 287 -27.51 -34.87 -0.70
C ASP A 287 -26.50 -35.69 0.11
N ARG A 288 -25.60 -35.03 0.85
CA ARG A 288 -24.75 -35.64 1.90
C ARG A 288 -25.25 -35.20 3.26
N ALA A 289 -26.48 -35.61 3.61
CA ALA A 289 -27.14 -35.20 4.85
C ALA A 289 -26.66 -35.95 6.10
N LYS A 290 -25.94 -37.06 5.92
CA LYS A 290 -25.56 -37.92 7.03
C LYS A 290 -24.46 -37.29 7.87
N VAL A 291 -24.75 -37.08 9.15
CA VAL A 291 -23.81 -36.60 10.16
C VAL A 291 -23.30 -37.80 10.95
N GLY A 292 -22.01 -38.08 10.86
CA GLY A 292 -21.38 -39.07 11.73
C GLY A 292 -20.94 -38.42 13.04
N VAL A 293 -21.28 -39.02 14.17
CA VAL A 293 -20.84 -38.58 15.49
C VAL A 293 -19.94 -39.65 16.08
N ASN A 294 -18.73 -39.28 16.46
CA ASN A 294 -17.80 -40.19 17.14
C ASN A 294 -18.45 -40.74 18.42
N PRO A 295 -18.31 -42.05 18.74
CA PRO A 295 -18.79 -42.62 20.00
C PRO A 295 -18.43 -41.83 21.26
N SER A 296 -17.28 -41.15 21.31
CA SER A 296 -16.89 -40.31 22.45
C SER A 296 -17.79 -39.07 22.63
N CYS A 297 -18.49 -38.64 21.58
CA CYS A 297 -19.40 -37.51 21.57
C CYS A 297 -20.87 -37.94 21.52
N SER A 298 -21.20 -39.21 21.78
CA SER A 298 -22.57 -39.75 21.58
C SER A 298 -23.67 -39.00 22.34
N GLY A 299 -23.33 -38.34 23.46
CA GLY A 299 -24.27 -37.56 24.28
C GLY A 299 -24.92 -36.37 23.55
N ILE A 300 -24.39 -35.94 22.39
CA ILE A 300 -24.95 -34.80 21.64
C ILE A 300 -26.08 -35.23 20.69
N VAL A 301 -26.20 -36.53 20.39
CA VAL A 301 -27.12 -37.04 19.36
C VAL A 301 -28.58 -36.71 19.70
N GLU A 302 -28.93 -36.72 20.98
CA GLU A 302 -30.27 -36.33 21.47
C GLU A 302 -30.61 -34.87 21.10
N ASN A 303 -29.61 -33.99 21.10
CA ASN A 303 -29.75 -32.58 20.74
C ASN A 303 -29.79 -32.34 19.22
N LEU A 304 -29.51 -33.37 18.41
CA LEU A 304 -29.44 -33.31 16.95
C LEU A 304 -30.68 -33.89 16.25
N SER A 305 -31.80 -34.03 16.95
CA SER A 305 -33.04 -34.65 16.44
C SER A 305 -33.58 -34.11 15.11
N SER A 306 -33.17 -32.90 14.67
CA SER A 306 -33.50 -32.32 13.37
C SER A 306 -32.57 -32.72 12.22
N VAL A 307 -31.57 -33.58 12.45
CA VAL A 307 -30.53 -33.96 11.47
C VAL A 307 -30.38 -35.48 11.44
N ASP A 308 -30.12 -36.04 10.24
CA ASP A 308 -29.85 -37.47 10.06
C ASP A 308 -28.46 -37.82 10.61
N ALA A 309 -28.38 -38.07 11.92
CA ALA A 309 -27.15 -38.34 12.65
C ALA A 309 -27.01 -39.82 13.04
N GLU A 310 -25.83 -40.40 12.82
CA GLU A 310 -25.47 -41.74 13.30
C GLU A 310 -24.24 -41.71 14.20
N VAL A 311 -24.23 -42.52 15.26
CA VAL A 311 -23.01 -42.74 16.06
C VAL A 311 -22.13 -43.75 15.33
N CYS A 312 -20.98 -43.31 14.83
CA CYS A 312 -20.06 -44.19 14.11
C CYS A 312 -18.61 -43.72 14.17
N GLN A 313 -17.68 -44.63 13.89
CA GLN A 313 -16.32 -44.25 13.51
C GLN A 313 -16.33 -43.52 12.17
N PHE A 314 -15.27 -42.77 11.88
CA PHE A 314 -15.17 -41.97 10.65
C PHE A 314 -15.36 -42.82 9.37
N LYS A 315 -16.15 -42.30 8.43
CA LYS A 315 -16.35 -42.86 7.08
C LYS A 315 -16.30 -41.72 6.05
N GLY A 316 -15.69 -41.97 4.90
CA GLY A 316 -15.49 -40.94 3.85
C GLY A 316 -16.75 -40.54 3.07
N ASP A 317 -17.85 -41.27 3.21
CA ASP A 317 -19.14 -41.02 2.55
C ASP A 317 -20.05 -40.05 3.33
N LEU A 318 -19.67 -39.68 4.56
CA LEU A 318 -20.40 -38.73 5.40
C LEU A 318 -20.45 -37.32 4.77
N GLY A 319 -21.41 -36.50 5.22
CA GLY A 319 -21.45 -35.08 4.91
C GLY A 319 -20.68 -34.25 5.92
N VAL A 320 -20.93 -34.52 7.20
CA VAL A 320 -20.28 -33.88 8.34
C VAL A 320 -19.84 -34.95 9.34
N TYR A 321 -18.67 -34.76 9.95
CA TYR A 321 -18.19 -35.60 11.04
C TYR A 321 -17.94 -34.76 12.29
N VAL A 322 -18.54 -35.17 13.41
CA VAL A 322 -18.40 -34.54 14.72
C VAL A 322 -17.57 -35.45 15.62
N THR A 323 -16.48 -34.93 16.17
CA THR A 323 -15.58 -35.71 17.03
C THR A 323 -14.85 -34.80 18.02
N ASP A 324 -14.38 -35.38 19.11
CA ASP A 324 -13.37 -34.73 19.92
C ASP A 324 -12.02 -34.69 19.21
N VAL A 325 -11.14 -33.82 19.69
CA VAL A 325 -9.80 -33.57 19.16
C VAL A 325 -8.77 -34.63 19.55
N TYR A 326 -9.09 -35.57 20.42
CA TYR A 326 -8.17 -36.60 20.93
C TYR A 326 -8.16 -37.84 20.03
N ASN A 327 -9.31 -38.19 19.47
CA ASN A 327 -9.52 -39.41 18.69
C ASN A 327 -9.25 -39.27 17.18
N VAL A 328 -8.69 -38.14 16.73
CA VAL A 328 -8.47 -37.88 15.30
C VAL A 328 -7.13 -38.38 14.76
N GLY A 329 -6.13 -38.57 15.62
CA GLY A 329 -4.76 -38.90 15.21
C GLY A 329 -4.65 -40.10 14.24
N PRO A 330 -5.24 -41.27 14.56
CA PRO A 330 -5.16 -42.45 13.71
C PRO A 330 -5.75 -42.28 12.29
N VAL A 331 -6.67 -41.32 12.10
CA VAL A 331 -7.39 -41.07 10.84
C VAL A 331 -7.15 -39.66 10.29
N ALA A 332 -6.13 -38.94 10.79
CA ALA A 332 -5.91 -37.53 10.49
C ALA A 332 -5.78 -37.26 8.98
N LYS A 333 -5.02 -38.10 8.25
CA LYS A 333 -4.85 -37.97 6.79
C LYS A 333 -6.17 -38.15 6.04
N ASP A 334 -7.02 -39.07 6.48
CA ASP A 334 -8.33 -39.31 5.87
C ASP A 334 -9.29 -38.16 6.15
N LEU A 335 -9.26 -37.59 7.35
CA LEU A 335 -10.03 -36.38 7.71
C LEU A 335 -9.58 -35.15 6.92
N VAL A 336 -8.28 -34.97 6.69
CA VAL A 336 -7.75 -33.89 5.83
C VAL A 336 -8.20 -34.08 4.38
N ASN A 337 -8.14 -35.32 3.85
CA ASN A 337 -8.65 -35.63 2.52
C ASN A 337 -10.17 -35.41 2.42
N PHE A 338 -10.91 -35.74 3.47
CA PHE A 338 -12.34 -35.50 3.58
C PHE A 338 -12.68 -34.01 3.51
N LEU A 339 -11.98 -33.16 4.28
CA LEU A 339 -12.08 -31.71 4.17
C LEU A 339 -11.77 -31.23 2.74
N LYS A 340 -10.66 -31.69 2.14
CA LYS A 340 -10.30 -31.29 0.76
C LYS A 340 -11.41 -31.58 -0.24
N ALA A 341 -12.06 -32.73 -0.10
CA ALA A 341 -13.14 -33.19 -0.97
C ALA A 341 -14.49 -32.49 -0.74
N GLY A 342 -14.59 -31.60 0.27
CA GLY A 342 -15.79 -30.85 0.59
C GLY A 342 -16.50 -31.26 1.87
N GLY A 343 -15.97 -32.22 2.64
CA GLY A 343 -16.54 -32.63 3.91
C GLY A 343 -16.54 -31.53 4.97
N GLY A 344 -17.48 -31.61 5.91
CA GLY A 344 -17.56 -30.72 7.07
C GLY A 344 -17.02 -31.37 8.34
N LEU A 345 -16.20 -30.67 9.12
CA LEU A 345 -15.72 -31.14 10.42
C LEU A 345 -16.13 -30.20 11.56
N LEU A 346 -16.69 -30.78 12.62
CA LEU A 346 -16.87 -30.12 13.90
C LEU A 346 -15.98 -30.81 14.94
N LEU A 347 -14.93 -30.10 15.37
CA LEU A 347 -13.97 -30.59 16.35
C LEU A 347 -14.17 -29.86 17.68
N ALA A 348 -14.06 -30.58 18.79
CA ALA A 348 -14.13 -29.96 20.10
C ALA A 348 -13.12 -30.58 21.07
N GLY A 349 -12.47 -29.74 21.87
CA GLY A 349 -11.68 -30.16 23.01
C GLY A 349 -10.49 -29.26 23.29
N GLN A 350 -9.76 -29.61 24.34
CA GLN A 350 -8.69 -28.79 24.90
C GLN A 350 -7.32 -29.50 24.86
N ALA A 351 -6.25 -28.72 24.68
CA ALA A 351 -4.89 -29.24 24.60
C ALA A 351 -4.07 -29.05 25.87
N TRP A 352 -4.47 -28.15 26.79
CA TRP A 352 -3.73 -27.90 28.04
C TRP A 352 -3.63 -29.16 28.92
N HIS A 353 -4.69 -29.97 29.01
CA HIS A 353 -4.68 -31.23 29.76
C HIS A 353 -3.78 -32.27 29.08
N TRP A 354 -3.86 -32.34 27.74
CA TRP A 354 -2.98 -33.22 26.97
C TRP A 354 -1.51 -32.83 27.18
N SER A 355 -1.18 -31.54 27.18
CA SER A 355 0.17 -31.03 27.47
C SER A 355 0.64 -31.44 28.86
N SER A 356 -0.24 -31.42 29.86
CA SER A 356 0.10 -31.81 31.23
C SER A 356 0.45 -33.31 31.36
N THR A 357 -0.10 -34.14 30.47
CA THR A 357 0.13 -35.60 30.44
C THR A 357 1.25 -36.01 29.46
N HIS A 358 1.72 -35.08 28.63
CA HIS A 358 2.79 -35.29 27.63
C HIS A 358 3.90 -34.23 27.79
N PRO A 359 4.61 -34.20 28.93
CA PRO A 359 5.62 -33.18 29.18
C PRO A 359 6.76 -33.24 28.16
N GLY A 360 7.13 -32.09 27.59
CA GLY A 360 8.20 -31.97 26.59
C GLY A 360 7.76 -32.14 25.15
N GLU A 361 6.51 -32.55 24.89
CA GLU A 361 5.94 -32.59 23.55
C GLU A 361 5.45 -31.22 23.08
N LYS A 362 5.65 -30.88 21.80
CA LYS A 362 5.18 -29.62 21.22
C LYS A 362 3.71 -29.70 20.86
N VAL A 363 2.82 -29.10 21.67
CA VAL A 363 1.37 -29.10 21.44
C VAL A 363 0.99 -28.66 20.03
N LEU A 364 1.60 -27.57 19.54
CA LEU A 364 1.30 -27.04 18.21
C LEU A 364 1.49 -28.07 17.07
N LEU A 365 2.47 -28.97 17.21
CA LEU A 365 2.84 -29.94 16.18
C LEU A 365 2.31 -31.35 16.44
N ASN A 366 2.29 -31.76 17.71
CA ASN A 366 2.12 -33.16 18.10
C ASN A 366 0.74 -33.45 18.68
N PHE A 367 -0.02 -32.43 19.07
CA PHE A 367 -1.39 -32.62 19.56
C PHE A 367 -2.27 -33.21 18.45
N PRO A 368 -2.99 -34.33 18.66
CA PRO A 368 -3.78 -34.99 17.63
C PRO A 368 -4.75 -34.04 16.91
N GLY A 369 -5.44 -33.16 17.65
CA GLY A 369 -6.35 -32.18 17.07
C GLY A 369 -5.68 -31.28 16.03
N ASN A 370 -4.46 -30.81 16.33
CA ASN A 370 -3.70 -29.92 15.47
C ASN A 370 -3.23 -30.60 14.18
N GLN A 371 -3.15 -31.94 14.14
CA GLN A 371 -2.88 -32.71 12.90
C GLN A 371 -4.00 -32.56 11.86
N VAL A 372 -5.21 -32.17 12.29
CA VAL A 372 -6.36 -31.97 11.40
C VAL A 372 -6.73 -30.50 11.28
N CYS A 373 -6.93 -29.76 12.39
CA CYS A 373 -7.33 -28.36 12.30
C CYS A 373 -6.19 -27.43 11.85
N GLY A 374 -4.93 -27.82 12.08
CA GLY A 374 -3.75 -27.05 11.71
C GLY A 374 -3.66 -26.74 10.22
N VAL A 375 -4.05 -27.69 9.34
CA VAL A 375 -4.03 -27.46 7.87
C VAL A 375 -5.00 -26.36 7.43
N ALA A 376 -6.07 -26.14 8.20
CA ALA A 376 -7.02 -25.05 8.02
C ALA A 376 -6.60 -23.76 8.77
N GLY A 377 -5.45 -23.80 9.44
CA GLY A 377 -4.82 -22.69 10.15
C GLY A 377 -5.49 -22.29 11.45
N ILE A 378 -6.19 -23.23 12.10
CA ILE A 378 -6.65 -23.12 13.48
C ILE A 378 -5.80 -24.08 14.31
N TYR A 379 -5.22 -23.59 15.41
CA TYR A 379 -4.46 -24.43 16.33
C TYR A 379 -5.03 -24.31 17.73
N ILE A 380 -5.14 -25.43 18.42
CA ILE A 380 -5.51 -25.51 19.83
C ILE A 380 -4.20 -25.44 20.62
N THR A 381 -4.09 -24.44 21.49
CA THR A 381 -2.87 -24.17 22.27
C THR A 381 -2.95 -24.78 23.66
N GLU A 382 -1.80 -24.89 24.33
CA GLU A 382 -1.68 -25.26 25.74
C GLU A 382 -2.17 -24.18 26.73
N ASN A 383 -2.49 -22.98 26.23
CA ASN A 383 -2.93 -21.88 27.07
C ASN A 383 -4.41 -22.04 27.46
N TYR A 384 -4.71 -21.81 28.74
CA TYR A 384 -6.08 -21.73 29.23
C TYR A 384 -6.80 -20.51 28.64
N GLY A 385 -8.01 -20.73 28.13
CA GLY A 385 -8.95 -19.66 27.86
C GLY A 385 -9.65 -19.24 29.15
N ARG A 386 -9.64 -17.93 29.46
CA ARG A 386 -10.34 -17.44 30.65
C ARG A 386 -11.86 -17.60 30.51
N HIS A 387 -12.48 -18.06 31.60
CA HIS A 387 -13.92 -18.12 31.79
C HIS A 387 -14.58 -16.74 31.75
N GLY A 388 -15.86 -16.72 31.41
CA GLY A 388 -16.68 -15.51 31.42
C GLY A 388 -17.93 -15.65 30.56
N GLU A 389 -18.76 -14.62 30.60
CA GLU A 389 -19.87 -14.43 29.69
C GLU A 389 -19.35 -13.68 28.46
N ILE A 390 -19.57 -14.24 27.27
CA ILE A 390 -19.23 -13.60 25.99
C ILE A 390 -20.52 -13.18 25.31
N ALA A 391 -20.76 -11.88 25.25
CA ALA A 391 -21.80 -11.32 24.39
C ALA A 391 -21.43 -11.59 22.92
N VAL A 392 -22.37 -12.14 22.16
CA VAL A 392 -22.17 -12.45 20.75
C VAL A 392 -22.50 -11.22 19.92
N PRO A 393 -21.50 -10.54 19.31
CA PRO A 393 -21.76 -9.37 18.49
C PRO A 393 -22.53 -9.73 17.21
N SER A 394 -23.21 -8.75 16.63
CA SER A 394 -23.85 -8.91 15.30
C SER A 394 -22.82 -8.92 14.17
N GLU A 395 -21.65 -8.33 14.39
CA GLU A 395 -20.52 -8.31 13.46
C GLU A 395 -19.40 -9.24 13.91
N LEU A 396 -18.62 -9.75 12.95
CA LEU A 396 -17.46 -10.60 13.21
C LEU A 396 -16.52 -9.94 14.23
N PRO A 397 -16.17 -10.60 15.35
CA PRO A 397 -15.27 -10.02 16.34
C PRO A 397 -13.85 -9.99 15.78
N LEU A 398 -13.40 -8.82 15.33
CA LEU A 398 -12.09 -8.66 14.68
C LEU A 398 -10.94 -8.37 15.66
N LYS A 399 -11.24 -8.02 16.91
CA LYS A 399 -10.22 -7.77 17.92
C LYS A 399 -9.87 -9.08 18.62
N TRP A 400 -8.64 -9.55 18.45
CA TRP A 400 -8.08 -10.65 19.24
C TRP A 400 -6.55 -10.57 19.25
N CYS A 401 -5.93 -11.29 20.17
CA CYS A 401 -4.49 -11.41 20.33
C CYS A 401 -4.13 -12.87 20.61
N SER A 402 -2.94 -13.29 20.20
CA SER A 402 -2.36 -14.55 20.70
C SER A 402 -1.00 -14.29 21.32
N THR A 403 -0.74 -14.98 22.42
CA THR A 403 0.49 -14.84 23.22
C THR A 403 1.52 -15.94 22.91
N LEU A 404 1.20 -16.89 22.02
CA LEU A 404 2.08 -18.02 21.71
C LEU A 404 3.35 -17.57 20.96
N THR A 405 4.51 -18.06 21.40
CA THR A 405 5.81 -17.86 20.75
C THR A 405 6.37 -19.21 20.30
N VAL A 406 6.85 -19.30 19.05
CA VAL A 406 7.45 -20.55 18.50
C VAL A 406 8.94 -20.42 18.15
N ALA A 407 9.47 -19.21 18.12
CA ALA A 407 10.77 -18.94 17.50
C ALA A 407 11.98 -19.53 18.25
N LYS A 408 11.94 -19.62 19.58
CA LYS A 408 13.15 -19.82 20.39
C LYS A 408 13.88 -21.12 20.07
N GLU A 409 13.18 -22.25 20.16
CA GLU A 409 13.77 -23.58 19.94
C GLU A 409 14.09 -23.82 18.46
N ASP A 410 13.27 -23.28 17.55
CA ASP A 410 13.51 -23.40 16.10
C ASP A 410 14.76 -22.62 15.70
N LEU A 411 14.98 -21.42 16.25
CA LEU A 411 16.20 -20.65 16.04
C LEU A 411 17.42 -21.35 16.63
N GLU A 412 17.30 -21.97 17.80
CA GLU A 412 18.39 -22.77 18.38
C GLU A 412 18.79 -23.95 17.50
N PHE A 413 17.81 -24.62 16.87
CA PHE A 413 18.06 -25.68 15.89
C PHE A 413 18.74 -25.13 14.63
N LEU A 414 18.16 -24.09 14.03
CA LEU A 414 18.59 -23.51 12.74
C LEU A 414 19.96 -22.84 12.81
N LEU A 415 20.29 -22.23 13.95
CA LEU A 415 21.54 -21.49 14.16
C LEU A 415 22.65 -22.35 14.80
N LYS A 416 22.41 -23.65 14.99
CA LYS A 416 23.42 -24.56 15.53
C LYS A 416 24.67 -24.53 14.65
N ASN A 417 25.79 -24.11 15.23
CA ASN A 417 27.09 -23.90 14.56
C ASN A 417 27.11 -22.77 13.51
N VAL A 418 26.20 -21.80 13.61
CA VAL A 418 26.16 -20.60 12.75
C VAL A 418 26.33 -19.36 13.62
N SER A 419 27.48 -18.70 13.53
CA SER A 419 27.76 -17.46 14.26
C SER A 419 27.45 -16.20 13.44
N GLU A 420 27.59 -16.29 12.12
CA GLU A 420 27.44 -15.17 11.19
C GLU A 420 26.83 -15.62 9.86
N PHE A 421 26.12 -14.69 9.23
CA PHE A 421 25.61 -14.81 7.87
C PHE A 421 26.46 -13.93 6.96
N ASP A 422 27.36 -14.54 6.21
CA ASP A 422 28.10 -13.85 5.14
C ASP A 422 27.27 -13.81 3.86
N THR A 423 26.70 -12.63 3.60
CA THR A 423 25.88 -12.36 2.41
C THR A 423 26.64 -11.57 1.34
N ARG A 424 27.93 -11.29 1.56
CA ARG A 424 28.77 -10.51 0.63
C ARG A 424 28.85 -11.24 -0.70
N SER A 425 28.18 -10.67 -1.69
CA SER A 425 28.11 -11.15 -3.07
C SER A 425 27.76 -9.97 -3.98
N ASP A 426 27.83 -10.17 -5.29
CA ASP A 426 27.36 -9.17 -6.26
C ASP A 426 25.82 -9.03 -6.29
N ALA A 427 25.10 -9.78 -5.45
CA ALA A 427 23.65 -9.77 -5.38
C ALA A 427 23.11 -8.67 -4.47
N VAL A 428 22.06 -7.98 -4.94
CA VAL A 428 21.30 -7.02 -4.14
C VAL A 428 20.09 -7.73 -3.52
N LEU A 429 20.00 -7.71 -2.20
CA LEU A 429 18.96 -8.45 -1.46
C LEU A 429 17.67 -7.64 -1.33
N SER A 430 16.54 -8.32 -1.21
CA SER A 430 15.27 -7.72 -0.77
C SER A 430 15.09 -7.80 0.75
N GLU A 431 14.25 -6.94 1.32
CA GLU A 431 13.80 -7.10 2.71
C GLU A 431 12.65 -8.12 2.80
N VAL A 432 12.55 -8.84 3.91
CA VAL A 432 11.45 -9.77 4.23
C VAL A 432 10.58 -9.18 5.33
N LEU A 433 9.29 -9.04 5.06
CA LEU A 433 8.27 -8.75 6.06
C LEU A 433 7.85 -10.04 6.75
N VAL A 434 8.05 -10.10 8.07
CA VAL A 434 7.67 -11.24 8.92
C VAL A 434 6.42 -10.84 9.69
N HIS A 435 5.25 -11.29 9.23
CA HIS A 435 3.96 -10.76 9.69
C HIS A 435 2.99 -11.82 10.25
N GLY A 436 3.25 -13.11 10.04
CA GLY A 436 2.43 -14.18 10.61
C GLY A 436 2.71 -14.42 12.09
N PRO A 437 1.72 -14.91 12.86
CA PRO A 437 1.92 -15.26 14.28
C PRO A 437 2.89 -16.43 14.49
N LEU A 438 3.05 -17.31 13.50
CA LEU A 438 4.01 -18.43 13.52
C LEU A 438 5.27 -18.17 12.69
N ALA A 439 5.48 -16.93 12.25
CA ALA A 439 6.62 -16.50 11.46
C ALA A 439 7.65 -15.77 12.32
N PHE A 440 8.93 -15.97 12.06
CA PHE A 440 10.03 -15.40 12.84
C PHE A 440 11.23 -15.01 11.96
N PRO A 441 11.94 -13.91 12.29
CA PRO A 441 13.17 -13.56 11.61
C PRO A 441 14.29 -14.53 12.00
N ILE A 442 15.15 -14.89 11.04
CA ILE A 442 16.33 -15.74 11.28
C ILE A 442 17.62 -14.91 11.10
N GLY A 443 17.72 -14.16 9.99
CA GLY A 443 18.86 -13.32 9.68
C GLY A 443 18.43 -11.88 9.42
N THR A 444 19.03 -10.93 10.14
CA THR A 444 18.66 -9.51 10.14
C THR A 444 19.87 -8.59 10.03
N THR A 445 19.67 -7.39 9.48
CA THR A 445 20.65 -6.30 9.62
C THR A 445 20.62 -5.73 11.04
N PRO A 446 21.64 -4.95 11.47
CA PRO A 446 21.63 -4.30 12.79
C PRO A 446 20.40 -3.40 13.04
N GLU A 447 19.76 -2.89 11.99
CA GLU A 447 18.53 -2.10 12.07
C GLU A 447 17.25 -2.97 12.14
N GLY A 448 17.38 -4.29 12.31
CA GLY A 448 16.28 -5.24 12.41
C GLY A 448 15.57 -5.53 11.08
N ARG A 449 16.24 -5.33 9.93
CA ARG A 449 15.66 -5.63 8.60
C ARG A 449 15.95 -7.09 8.26
N ALA A 450 14.92 -7.92 8.13
CA ALA A 450 15.11 -9.34 7.85
C ALA A 450 15.47 -9.57 6.38
N PHE A 451 16.46 -10.43 6.12
CA PHE A 451 16.82 -10.93 4.79
C PHE A 451 16.62 -12.45 4.69
N LEU A 452 16.36 -13.11 5.82
CA LEU A 452 16.14 -14.53 5.98
C LEU A 452 15.13 -14.74 7.12
N ALA A 453 14.07 -15.50 6.87
CA ALA A 453 13.01 -15.73 7.84
C ALA A 453 12.41 -17.13 7.69
N GLY A 454 11.77 -17.61 8.77
CA GLY A 454 11.11 -18.91 8.82
C GLY A 454 9.66 -18.79 9.30
N ALA A 455 8.85 -19.80 9.02
CA ALA A 455 7.50 -19.91 9.54
C ALA A 455 7.01 -21.36 9.62
N HIS A 456 6.08 -21.63 10.53
CA HIS A 456 5.24 -22.83 10.49
C HIS A 456 3.91 -22.51 9.78
N TYR A 457 3.45 -23.43 8.93
CA TYR A 457 2.17 -23.30 8.24
C TYR A 457 1.53 -24.67 8.04
N GLY A 458 0.32 -24.85 8.58
CA GLY A 458 -0.26 -26.19 8.72
C GLY A 458 0.64 -27.09 9.57
N LEU A 459 0.99 -28.24 9.01
CA LEU A 459 1.92 -29.20 9.60
C LEU A 459 3.35 -29.02 9.09
N GLY A 460 3.55 -28.12 8.12
CA GLY A 460 4.83 -27.93 7.44
C GLY A 460 5.58 -26.67 7.86
N ARG A 461 6.70 -26.45 7.16
CA ARG A 461 7.71 -25.46 7.53
C ARG A 461 8.21 -24.73 6.30
N VAL A 462 8.52 -23.46 6.46
CA VAL A 462 8.93 -22.57 5.36
C VAL A 462 10.15 -21.79 5.77
N ILE A 463 11.12 -21.67 4.85
CA ILE A 463 12.23 -20.73 4.93
C ILE A 463 12.24 -19.89 3.66
N VAL A 464 12.29 -18.56 3.83
CA VAL A 464 12.45 -17.60 2.75
C VAL A 464 13.80 -16.90 2.85
N ILE A 465 14.51 -16.81 1.72
CA ILE A 465 15.71 -16.00 1.60
C ILE A 465 15.57 -14.95 0.49
N SER A 466 16.02 -13.75 0.82
CA SER A 466 15.92 -12.52 0.01
C SER A 466 16.69 -12.50 -1.32
N HIS A 467 17.38 -13.58 -1.67
CA HIS A 467 17.98 -13.82 -2.98
C HIS A 467 18.35 -15.31 -3.14
N GLU A 468 18.01 -15.92 -4.27
CA GLU A 468 18.21 -17.36 -4.51
C GLU A 468 19.68 -17.77 -4.67
N VAL A 469 20.54 -16.88 -5.17
CA VAL A 469 22.01 -17.09 -5.26
C VAL A 469 22.61 -17.43 -3.90
N LEU A 470 22.06 -16.90 -2.80
CA LEU A 470 22.56 -17.17 -1.45
C LEU A 470 22.38 -18.64 -1.03
N ILE A 471 21.43 -19.38 -1.62
CA ILE A 471 21.22 -20.82 -1.34
C ILE A 471 22.47 -21.64 -1.70
N GLY A 472 23.18 -21.24 -2.77
CA GLY A 472 24.44 -21.88 -3.19
C GLY A 472 25.70 -21.23 -2.64
N HIS A 473 25.59 -20.20 -1.79
CA HIS A 473 26.73 -19.44 -1.30
C HIS A 473 27.49 -20.25 -0.24
N THR A 474 28.76 -20.60 -0.53
CA THR A 474 29.57 -21.49 0.31
C THR A 474 29.62 -21.08 1.80
N PRO A 475 29.79 -19.79 2.16
CA PRO A 475 29.74 -19.38 3.57
C PRO A 475 28.43 -19.69 4.31
N LEU A 476 27.31 -19.88 3.60
CA LEU A 476 26.00 -20.19 4.17
C LEU A 476 25.68 -21.68 4.17
N SER A 477 26.60 -22.56 3.75
CA SER A 477 26.31 -23.98 3.57
C SER A 477 25.88 -24.69 4.86
N THR A 478 26.51 -24.34 6.00
CA THR A 478 26.18 -24.93 7.30
C THR A 478 24.73 -24.62 7.68
N PHE A 479 24.31 -23.36 7.51
CA PHE A 479 22.94 -22.97 7.76
C PHE A 479 21.96 -23.74 6.87
N PHE A 480 22.22 -23.82 5.55
CA PHE A 480 21.29 -24.49 4.65
C PHE A 480 21.18 -26.00 4.86
N GLN A 481 22.22 -26.65 5.37
CA GLN A 481 22.15 -28.05 5.79
C GLN A 481 21.16 -28.22 6.95
N GLN A 482 21.27 -27.37 7.97
CA GLN A 482 20.34 -27.36 9.11
C GLN A 482 18.92 -26.97 8.68
N ALA A 483 18.80 -25.98 7.81
CA ALA A 483 17.53 -25.56 7.22
C ALA A 483 16.82 -26.73 6.54
N LEU A 484 17.52 -27.54 5.74
CA LEU A 484 16.91 -28.70 5.08
C LEU A 484 16.46 -29.77 6.07
N GLN A 485 17.24 -30.06 7.11
CA GLN A 485 16.83 -31.01 8.16
C GLN A 485 15.61 -30.49 8.93
N TRP A 486 15.57 -29.19 9.22
CA TRP A 486 14.42 -28.55 9.86
C TRP A 486 13.18 -28.62 8.97
N LEU A 487 13.31 -28.35 7.67
CA LEU A 487 12.20 -28.42 6.71
C LEU A 487 11.70 -29.85 6.49
N ASP A 488 12.60 -30.84 6.46
CA ASP A 488 12.24 -32.27 6.32
C ASP A 488 11.50 -32.79 7.56
N ASN A 489 11.79 -32.25 8.74
CA ASN A 489 11.17 -32.64 10.01
C ASN A 489 11.22 -34.16 10.28
N GLY A 490 12.33 -34.81 9.92
CA GLY A 490 12.59 -36.23 10.19
C GLY A 490 11.90 -37.22 9.25
N ARG A 491 11.23 -36.75 8.20
CA ARG A 491 10.59 -37.61 7.18
C ARG A 491 11.60 -38.40 6.36
N SER A 492 12.85 -37.93 6.26
CA SER A 492 13.92 -38.55 5.49
C SER A 492 13.56 -38.78 4.02
N GLY A 493 12.71 -37.91 3.45
CA GLY A 493 12.25 -38.04 2.07
C GLY A 493 13.13 -37.29 1.07
N THR A 494 12.69 -37.21 -0.18
CA THR A 494 13.47 -36.57 -1.25
C THR A 494 13.31 -35.06 -1.27
N VAL A 495 14.42 -34.34 -1.39
CA VAL A 495 14.49 -32.90 -1.62
C VAL A 495 14.46 -32.62 -3.13
N GLY A 496 13.41 -31.96 -3.61
CA GLY A 496 13.30 -31.54 -5.00
C GLY A 496 13.82 -30.12 -5.20
N ILE A 497 14.77 -29.94 -6.11
CA ILE A 497 15.40 -28.66 -6.43
C ILE A 497 14.99 -28.26 -7.85
N VAL A 498 14.38 -27.08 -8.00
CA VAL A 498 13.98 -26.59 -9.33
C VAL A 498 15.18 -26.49 -10.28
N PRO A 499 15.05 -26.81 -11.59
CA PRO A 499 16.18 -26.84 -12.53
C PRO A 499 17.05 -25.58 -12.55
N ARG A 500 16.47 -24.39 -12.33
CA ARG A 500 17.20 -23.12 -12.25
C ARG A 500 18.21 -23.05 -11.10
N LEU A 501 18.00 -23.82 -10.05
CA LEU A 501 18.86 -23.91 -8.87
C LEU A 501 19.76 -25.14 -8.88
N ARG A 502 19.96 -25.81 -10.03
CA ARG A 502 20.80 -27.01 -10.14
C ARG A 502 22.22 -26.87 -9.55
N ARG A 503 22.79 -25.65 -9.55
CA ARG A 503 24.11 -25.37 -8.96
C ARG A 503 24.12 -25.47 -7.43
N THR A 504 22.97 -25.46 -6.77
CA THR A 504 22.85 -25.61 -5.32
C THR A 504 22.73 -27.07 -4.88
N THR A 505 22.64 -28.04 -5.80
CA THR A 505 22.48 -29.46 -5.45
C THR A 505 23.68 -30.01 -4.67
N ASP A 506 24.90 -29.67 -5.08
CA ASP A 506 26.13 -30.15 -4.42
C ASP A 506 26.26 -29.65 -2.97
N PRO A 507 26.11 -28.36 -2.64
CA PRO A 507 26.17 -27.91 -1.25
C PRO A 507 25.01 -28.45 -0.39
N LEU A 508 23.82 -28.62 -0.97
CA LEU A 508 22.63 -29.09 -0.25
C LEU A 508 22.62 -30.60 0.03
N SER A 509 23.20 -31.41 -0.86
CA SER A 509 23.29 -32.87 -0.68
C SER A 509 24.11 -33.29 0.55
N LYS A 510 24.98 -32.40 1.04
CA LYS A 510 25.73 -32.57 2.30
C LYS A 510 24.86 -32.54 3.57
N SER A 511 23.57 -32.21 3.45
CA SER A 511 22.61 -32.26 4.57
C SER A 511 22.32 -33.69 5.08
N GLY A 512 22.66 -34.71 4.29
CA GLY A 512 22.30 -36.10 4.55
C GLY A 512 20.97 -36.53 3.92
N LEU A 513 20.26 -35.63 3.25
CA LEU A 513 19.00 -35.92 2.55
C LEU A 513 19.23 -36.18 1.05
N SER A 514 18.42 -37.07 0.48
CA SER A 514 18.45 -37.38 -0.95
C SER A 514 17.94 -36.18 -1.76
N CYS A 515 18.79 -35.59 -2.60
CA CYS A 515 18.46 -34.41 -3.41
C CYS A 515 18.32 -34.80 -4.89
N GLN A 516 17.25 -34.32 -5.55
CA GLN A 516 17.04 -34.49 -6.98
C GLN A 516 16.65 -33.16 -7.64
N VAL A 517 17.04 -32.98 -8.90
CA VAL A 517 16.62 -31.83 -9.70
C VAL A 517 15.30 -32.17 -10.37
N THR A 518 14.23 -31.43 -10.05
CA THR A 518 12.87 -31.69 -10.54
C THR A 518 12.01 -30.45 -10.41
N ASP A 519 10.99 -30.33 -11.27
CA ASP A 519 9.86 -29.43 -11.00
C ASP A 519 9.03 -29.96 -9.82
N PHE A 520 8.06 -29.16 -9.36
CA PHE A 520 7.24 -29.49 -8.20
C PHE A 520 6.54 -30.86 -8.35
N LYS A 521 6.62 -31.66 -7.29
CA LYS A 521 5.88 -32.92 -7.11
C LYS A 521 5.34 -32.99 -5.69
N ASP A 522 4.22 -33.66 -5.52
CA ASP A 522 3.52 -33.81 -4.25
C ASP A 522 4.15 -34.86 -3.31
N ASP A 523 5.00 -35.75 -3.84
CA ASP A 523 5.71 -36.81 -3.11
C ASP A 523 7.04 -36.36 -2.47
N LEU A 524 7.45 -35.11 -2.69
CA LEU A 524 8.68 -34.56 -2.11
C LEU A 524 8.56 -34.41 -0.59
N SER A 525 9.69 -34.41 0.13
CA SER A 525 9.72 -33.97 1.54
C SER A 525 9.97 -32.47 1.65
N VAL A 526 10.92 -31.97 0.85
CA VAL A 526 11.28 -30.55 0.78
C VAL A 526 11.32 -30.10 -0.68
N TYR A 527 10.72 -28.96 -0.98
CA TYR A 527 10.80 -28.31 -2.29
C TYR A 527 11.64 -27.03 -2.20
N VAL A 528 12.68 -26.95 -3.03
CA VAL A 528 13.60 -25.80 -3.13
C VAL A 528 13.35 -25.08 -4.45
N CYS A 529 12.85 -23.85 -4.38
CA CYS A 529 12.40 -23.11 -5.56
C CYS A 529 12.75 -21.62 -5.55
N THR A 530 12.51 -20.96 -6.67
CA THR A 530 12.63 -19.51 -6.81
C THR A 530 11.29 -18.82 -6.62
N SER A 531 11.29 -17.57 -6.15
CA SER A 531 10.08 -16.76 -5.95
C SER A 531 9.56 -16.04 -7.20
N TYR A 532 10.05 -16.40 -8.40
CA TYR A 532 9.73 -15.72 -9.66
C TYR A 532 8.54 -16.30 -10.45
N SER A 533 7.97 -17.42 -10.01
CA SER A 533 6.79 -18.06 -10.63
C SER A 533 5.80 -18.48 -9.55
N ASP A 534 4.51 -18.45 -9.90
CA ASP A 534 3.38 -18.92 -9.11
C ASP A 534 2.58 -20.03 -9.81
N ASP A 535 3.15 -20.71 -10.81
CA ASP A 535 2.48 -21.74 -11.62
C ASP A 535 1.90 -22.91 -10.80
N HIS A 536 2.50 -23.19 -9.62
CA HIS A 536 2.09 -24.23 -8.67
C HIS A 536 1.66 -23.67 -7.31
N CYS A 537 1.19 -22.41 -7.26
CA CYS A 537 0.94 -21.72 -5.99
C CYS A 537 0.03 -22.50 -5.03
N LYS A 538 -1.10 -23.01 -5.52
CA LYS A 538 -2.08 -23.73 -4.67
C LYS A 538 -1.56 -25.09 -4.24
N GLU A 539 -0.80 -25.75 -5.09
CA GLU A 539 -0.18 -27.05 -4.85
C GLU A 539 0.91 -26.92 -3.79
N ILE A 540 1.78 -25.90 -3.90
CA ILE A 540 2.83 -25.60 -2.91
C ILE A 540 2.21 -25.23 -1.55
N GLN A 541 1.17 -24.39 -1.53
CA GLN A 541 0.47 -24.04 -0.29
C GLN A 541 -0.13 -25.26 0.41
N ARG A 542 -0.77 -26.16 -0.35
CA ARG A 542 -1.31 -27.42 0.17
C ARG A 542 -0.21 -28.35 0.65
N PHE A 543 0.85 -28.49 -0.14
CA PHE A 543 2.02 -29.29 0.19
C PHE A 543 2.60 -28.90 1.54
N VAL A 544 2.83 -27.61 1.77
CA VAL A 544 3.30 -27.12 3.08
C VAL A 544 2.26 -27.33 4.16
N ALA A 545 0.98 -26.98 3.91
CA ALA A 545 -0.08 -27.16 4.91
C ALA A 545 -0.20 -28.61 5.40
N GLU A 546 0.01 -29.58 4.52
CA GLU A 546 -0.06 -31.03 4.80
C GLU A 546 1.26 -31.62 5.35
N GLY A 547 2.27 -30.79 5.60
CA GLY A 547 3.51 -31.18 6.27
C GLY A 547 4.77 -30.81 5.51
N GLY A 548 4.70 -30.57 4.20
CA GLY A 548 5.84 -30.28 3.30
C GLY A 548 6.78 -29.19 3.78
N GLY A 549 8.07 -29.33 3.48
CA GLY A 549 9.08 -28.30 3.70
C GLY A 549 9.27 -27.42 2.46
N LEU A 550 9.23 -26.09 2.60
CA LEU A 550 9.48 -25.16 1.50
C LEU A 550 10.72 -24.30 1.77
N LEU A 551 11.70 -24.35 0.88
CA LEU A 551 12.79 -23.37 0.81
C LEU A 551 12.63 -22.53 -0.46
N ILE A 552 12.40 -21.23 -0.30
CA ILE A 552 12.13 -20.33 -1.43
C ILE A 552 13.07 -19.12 -1.42
N GLY A 553 13.74 -18.90 -2.55
CA GLY A 553 14.70 -17.80 -2.73
C GLY A 553 14.27 -16.79 -3.79
N GLY A 554 14.53 -15.51 -3.56
CA GLY A 554 14.53 -14.51 -4.62
C GLY A 554 14.24 -13.09 -4.14
N HIS A 555 14.14 -12.17 -5.09
CA HIS A 555 14.09 -10.73 -4.81
C HIS A 555 12.96 -10.01 -5.55
N ALA A 556 12.20 -9.17 -4.84
CA ALA A 556 11.05 -8.45 -5.40
C ALA A 556 11.42 -7.07 -5.98
N TRP A 557 12.56 -6.48 -5.58
CA TRP A 557 12.96 -5.13 -6.02
C TRP A 557 13.08 -5.00 -7.55
N ASN A 558 13.62 -6.02 -8.21
CA ASN A 558 13.80 -6.02 -9.68
C ASN A 558 12.45 -6.12 -10.39
N TRP A 559 11.56 -6.99 -9.89
CA TRP A 559 10.19 -7.09 -10.38
C TRP A 559 9.44 -5.77 -10.22
N ALA A 560 9.55 -5.12 -9.06
CA ALA A 560 8.89 -3.84 -8.80
C ALA A 560 9.42 -2.70 -9.70
N THR A 561 10.70 -2.73 -10.03
CA THR A 561 11.31 -1.77 -10.97
C THR A 561 10.73 -1.91 -12.38
N SER A 562 10.45 -3.14 -12.80
CA SER A 562 9.84 -3.46 -14.10
C SER A 562 8.31 -3.26 -14.10
N ASN A 563 7.67 -3.32 -12.93
CA ASN A 563 6.22 -3.22 -12.75
C ASN A 563 5.86 -1.98 -11.91
N LYS A 564 6.29 -0.80 -12.34
CA LYS A 564 6.04 0.45 -11.62
C LYS A 564 4.54 0.66 -11.39
N GLY A 565 4.17 0.99 -10.15
CA GLY A 565 2.76 1.17 -9.75
C GLY A 565 2.00 -0.13 -9.46
N ALA A 566 2.61 -1.30 -9.66
CA ALA A 566 2.03 -2.56 -9.23
C ALA A 566 2.36 -2.84 -7.75
N GLU A 567 1.36 -3.29 -6.99
CA GLU A 567 1.50 -3.66 -5.57
C GLU A 567 2.33 -4.94 -5.42
N ALA A 568 3.65 -4.82 -5.21
CA ALA A 568 4.57 -5.95 -5.13
C ALA A 568 4.18 -6.98 -4.06
N LEU A 569 3.65 -6.54 -2.92
CA LEU A 569 3.20 -7.44 -1.86
C LEU A 569 2.07 -8.39 -2.28
N LEU A 570 1.23 -8.01 -3.24
CA LEU A 570 0.15 -8.86 -3.75
C LEU A 570 0.46 -9.50 -5.10
N LYS A 571 1.19 -8.79 -5.96
CA LYS A 571 1.36 -9.14 -7.36
C LYS A 571 2.65 -9.88 -7.67
N TYR A 572 3.68 -9.76 -6.82
CA TYR A 572 4.91 -10.53 -6.98
C TYR A 572 4.61 -12.03 -6.83
N PRO A 573 5.01 -12.90 -7.78
CA PRO A 573 4.63 -14.31 -7.79
C PRO A 573 4.93 -15.04 -6.48
N GLY A 574 6.12 -14.89 -5.91
CA GLY A 574 6.48 -15.54 -4.65
C GLY A 574 5.63 -15.10 -3.45
N ASN A 575 5.15 -13.86 -3.42
CA ASN A 575 4.29 -13.38 -2.35
C ASN A 575 2.89 -13.99 -2.41
N ARG A 576 2.42 -14.42 -3.59
CA ARG A 576 1.15 -15.17 -3.69
C ARG A 576 1.21 -16.51 -2.97
N ILE A 577 2.40 -17.10 -2.89
CA ILE A 577 2.69 -18.32 -2.11
C ILE A 577 2.84 -17.95 -0.63
N LEU A 578 3.74 -17.01 -0.32
CA LEU A 578 4.26 -16.76 1.03
C LEU A 578 3.31 -15.99 1.95
N ASN A 579 2.44 -15.12 1.42
CA ASN A 579 1.58 -14.28 2.27
C ASN A 579 0.65 -15.10 3.17
N GLN A 580 0.18 -16.26 2.70
CA GLN A 580 -0.63 -17.18 3.51
C GLN A 580 0.15 -17.81 4.66
N MET A 581 1.48 -17.89 4.52
CA MET A 581 2.41 -18.48 5.49
C MET A 581 3.00 -17.42 6.44
N GLY A 582 2.54 -16.16 6.36
CA GLY A 582 3.00 -15.11 7.26
C GLY A 582 4.29 -14.39 6.85
N LEU A 583 4.72 -14.54 5.60
CA LEU A 583 5.98 -14.01 5.08
C LEU A 583 5.74 -13.25 3.77
N SER A 584 6.46 -12.15 3.54
CA SER A 584 6.45 -11.45 2.25
C SER A 584 7.82 -10.88 1.89
N ILE A 585 8.18 -10.92 0.60
CA ILE A 585 9.38 -10.30 0.06
C ILE A 585 9.03 -8.88 -0.41
N LEU A 586 9.70 -7.88 0.17
CA LEU A 586 9.48 -6.46 -0.08
C LEU A 586 10.29 -5.96 -1.29
N PRO A 587 9.83 -4.91 -1.97
CA PRO A 587 10.58 -4.30 -3.08
C PRO A 587 11.78 -3.45 -2.61
N ASN A 588 11.97 -3.29 -1.29
CA ASN A 588 13.07 -2.52 -0.71
C ASN A 588 14.37 -3.30 -0.78
N THR A 589 15.47 -2.62 -1.12
CA THR A 589 16.80 -3.23 -1.17
C THR A 589 17.49 -3.23 0.19
N LEU A 590 18.34 -4.23 0.40
CA LEU A 590 19.30 -4.34 1.50
C LEU A 590 20.72 -4.40 0.94
N GLY A 591 21.67 -3.83 1.69
CA GLY A 591 23.08 -4.02 1.40
C GLY A 591 23.51 -5.45 1.71
N ALA A 592 24.44 -6.00 0.94
CA ALA A 592 25.13 -7.22 1.30
C ALA A 592 26.16 -6.93 2.41
N GLY A 593 26.37 -7.88 3.31
CA GLY A 593 27.25 -7.69 4.45
C GLY A 593 27.49 -8.96 5.27
N LEU A 594 28.26 -8.80 6.33
CA LEU A 594 28.48 -9.83 7.35
C LEU A 594 27.60 -9.50 8.55
N TYR A 595 26.64 -10.38 8.85
CA TYR A 595 25.63 -10.13 9.89
C TYR A 595 25.72 -11.17 10.99
N SER A 596 25.59 -10.75 12.26
CA SER A 596 25.56 -11.67 13.39
C SER A 596 24.31 -12.54 13.38
N ALA A 597 24.46 -13.84 13.60
CA ALA A 597 23.34 -14.75 13.78
C ALA A 597 22.53 -14.45 15.06
N GLN A 598 23.16 -13.84 16.07
CA GLN A 598 22.48 -13.47 17.33
C GLN A 598 21.46 -12.35 17.14
N SER A 599 21.67 -11.45 16.17
CA SER A 599 20.76 -10.34 15.92
C SER A 599 19.35 -10.78 15.53
N GLY A 600 19.22 -11.96 14.89
CA GLY A 600 17.91 -12.55 14.61
C GLY A 600 17.23 -13.07 15.88
N LYS A 601 17.99 -13.74 16.76
CA LYS A 601 17.52 -14.28 18.03
C LYS A 601 17.07 -13.18 18.99
N GLU A 602 17.92 -12.19 19.21
CA GLU A 602 17.63 -11.03 20.07
C GLU A 602 16.40 -10.27 19.57
N LEU A 603 16.28 -10.07 18.25
CA LEU A 603 15.10 -9.41 17.68
C LEU A 603 13.83 -10.25 17.86
N ALA A 604 13.89 -11.57 17.66
CA ALA A 604 12.74 -12.45 17.83
C ALA A 604 12.24 -12.51 19.28
N GLU A 605 13.09 -12.20 20.26
CA GLU A 605 12.72 -12.12 21.69
C GLU A 605 12.03 -10.79 22.05
N VAL A 606 12.41 -9.69 21.40
CA VAL A 606 11.89 -8.34 21.72
C VAL A 606 10.78 -7.89 20.77
N TYR A 607 10.78 -8.38 19.53
CA TYR A 607 9.93 -7.88 18.45
C TYR A 607 9.47 -8.98 17.48
N GLN A 608 8.24 -9.46 17.69
CA GLN A 608 7.45 -10.20 16.71
C GLN A 608 6.19 -9.39 16.39
N PHE A 609 5.93 -9.13 15.10
CA PHE A 609 4.92 -8.17 14.67
C PHE A 609 3.54 -8.36 15.33
N ARG A 610 3.04 -9.60 15.36
CA ARG A 610 1.71 -9.94 15.90
C ARG A 610 1.61 -9.86 17.42
N GLN A 611 2.71 -10.06 18.15
CA GLN A 611 2.75 -9.99 19.61
C GLN A 611 3.04 -8.56 20.10
N PHE A 612 3.89 -7.83 19.37
CA PHE A 612 4.24 -6.46 19.71
C PHE A 612 3.09 -5.48 19.47
N LEU A 613 2.25 -5.75 18.47
CA LEU A 613 1.12 -4.88 18.13
C LEU A 613 0.14 -4.62 19.29
N PRO A 614 -0.36 -5.64 20.01
CA PRO A 614 -1.17 -5.46 21.22
C PRO A 614 -0.45 -4.67 22.32
N LEU A 615 0.83 -4.97 22.59
CA LEU A 615 1.62 -4.24 23.59
C LEU A 615 1.72 -2.74 23.25
N PHE A 616 1.93 -2.42 21.97
CA PHE A 616 1.91 -1.04 21.50
C PHE A 616 0.50 -0.43 21.60
N ALA A 617 -0.55 -1.19 21.28
CA ALA A 617 -1.91 -0.72 21.41
C ALA A 617 -2.25 -0.37 22.87
N ASP A 618 -1.85 -1.20 23.83
CA ASP A 618 -2.02 -0.96 25.27
C ASP A 618 -1.15 0.18 25.78
N TYR A 619 0.09 0.29 25.32
CA TYR A 619 0.95 1.46 25.56
C TYR A 619 0.24 2.76 25.13
N MET A 620 -0.34 2.76 23.93
CA MET A 620 -1.00 3.92 23.35
C MET A 620 -2.40 4.17 23.89
N THR A 621 -3.13 3.18 24.38
CA THR A 621 -4.51 3.37 24.87
C THR A 621 -4.57 3.45 26.39
N GLN A 622 -3.90 2.53 27.09
CA GLN A 622 -3.98 2.33 28.54
C GLN A 622 -2.80 2.94 29.33
N ASN A 623 -1.84 3.60 28.66
CA ASN A 623 -0.63 4.18 29.27
C ASN A 623 0.25 3.17 30.04
N GLN A 624 0.23 1.89 29.66
CA GLN A 624 1.23 0.91 30.14
C GLN A 624 2.64 1.31 29.66
N SER A 625 3.71 0.79 30.24
CA SER A 625 5.09 1.13 29.87
C SER A 625 5.74 0.06 28.99
N LEU A 626 6.38 0.47 27.88
CA LEU A 626 7.29 -0.39 27.12
C LEU A 626 8.70 -0.35 27.71
N SER A 627 9.43 -1.47 27.66
CA SER A 627 10.86 -1.53 28.01
C SER A 627 11.71 -0.70 27.03
N GLU A 628 12.98 -0.43 27.37
CA GLU A 628 13.87 0.32 26.48
C GLU A 628 14.10 -0.41 25.14
N ASP A 629 14.30 -1.72 25.16
CA ASP A 629 14.48 -2.54 23.95
C ASP A 629 13.22 -2.53 23.07
N GLN A 630 12.04 -2.63 23.69
CA GLN A 630 10.75 -2.53 23.00
C GLN A 630 10.55 -1.14 22.38
N ARG A 631 10.94 -0.07 23.09
CA ARG A 631 10.90 1.31 22.56
C ARG A 631 11.82 1.47 21.35
N GLY A 632 12.98 0.80 21.35
CA GLY A 632 13.89 0.73 20.20
C GLY A 632 13.22 0.18 18.94
N CYS A 633 12.22 -0.69 19.09
CA CYS A 633 11.53 -1.36 17.99
C CYS A 633 10.39 -0.54 17.34
N LEU A 634 9.99 0.60 17.92
CA LEU A 634 8.89 1.43 17.42
C LEU A 634 9.07 1.88 15.95
N LYS A 635 10.31 2.17 15.55
CA LYS A 635 10.62 2.54 14.15
C LYS A 635 10.45 1.38 13.19
N LYS A 636 10.75 0.16 13.63
CA LYS A 636 10.52 -1.07 12.86
C LYS A 636 9.02 -1.34 12.76
N MET A 637 8.30 -1.28 13.88
CA MET A 637 6.85 -1.43 13.92
C MET A 637 6.12 -0.53 12.93
N LYS A 638 6.49 0.74 12.89
CA LYS A 638 5.93 1.69 11.92
C LYS A 638 6.01 1.18 10.48
N ARG A 639 7.18 0.68 10.09
CA ARG A 639 7.47 0.23 8.73
C ARG A 639 6.70 -1.05 8.44
N ASP A 640 6.78 -2.02 9.36
CA ASP A 640 6.09 -3.30 9.23
C ASP A 640 4.56 -3.10 9.17
N CYS A 641 3.98 -2.18 9.95
CA CYS A 641 2.56 -1.83 9.82
C CYS A 641 2.25 -1.20 8.47
N ALA A 642 3.04 -0.24 7.99
CA ALA A 642 2.79 0.41 6.70
C ALA A 642 2.89 -0.60 5.54
N ASP A 643 3.92 -1.44 5.54
CA ASP A 643 4.10 -2.50 4.55
C ASP A 643 2.96 -3.52 4.65
N TYR A 644 2.62 -4.00 5.85
CA TYR A 644 1.51 -4.94 6.06
C TYR A 644 0.17 -4.38 5.58
N LEU A 645 -0.16 -3.13 5.92
CA LEU A 645 -1.42 -2.50 5.50
C LEU A 645 -1.50 -2.32 3.99
N SER A 646 -0.38 -2.07 3.32
CA SER A 646 -0.35 -1.96 1.85
C SER A 646 -0.71 -3.27 1.12
N MET A 647 -0.71 -4.42 1.82
CA MET A 647 -1.23 -5.68 1.27
C MET A 647 -2.73 -5.64 0.97
N SER A 648 -3.51 -4.75 1.60
CA SER A 648 -4.96 -4.61 1.39
C SER A 648 -5.73 -5.95 1.46
N ALA A 649 -5.31 -6.88 2.33
CA ALA A 649 -5.78 -8.27 2.35
C ALA A 649 -7.05 -8.46 3.17
N HIS A 650 -8.02 -7.56 3.02
CA HIS A 650 -9.15 -7.45 3.94
C HIS A 650 -10.20 -8.59 3.91
N HIS A 651 -10.06 -9.52 2.97
CA HIS A 651 -10.82 -10.76 2.95
C HIS A 651 -10.24 -11.81 3.92
N CYS A 652 -9.11 -11.50 4.56
CA CYS A 652 -8.51 -12.26 5.62
C CYS A 652 -8.87 -11.64 6.98
N ALA A 653 -9.38 -12.44 7.90
CA ALA A 653 -9.70 -11.98 9.25
C ALA A 653 -8.43 -11.49 9.96
N SER A 654 -7.29 -12.17 9.79
CA SER A 654 -6.00 -11.79 10.39
C SER A 654 -5.51 -10.41 9.95
N TYR A 655 -5.77 -10.01 8.69
CA TYR A 655 -5.53 -8.64 8.23
C TYR A 655 -6.48 -7.64 8.88
N SER A 656 -7.77 -7.98 8.88
CA SER A 656 -8.81 -7.11 9.43
C SER A 656 -8.62 -6.88 10.93
N SER A 657 -8.10 -7.87 11.65
CA SER A 657 -7.77 -7.77 13.07
C SER A 657 -6.70 -6.73 13.37
N VAL A 658 -5.57 -6.80 12.64
CA VAL A 658 -4.51 -5.79 12.78
C VAL A 658 -5.00 -4.40 12.42
N LEU A 659 -5.78 -4.29 11.35
CA LEU A 659 -6.38 -3.03 10.95
C LEU A 659 -7.32 -2.46 12.05
N GLU A 660 -8.09 -3.31 12.72
CA GLU A 660 -8.98 -2.92 13.83
C GLU A 660 -8.18 -2.45 15.04
N THR A 661 -7.15 -3.21 15.47
CA THR A 661 -6.26 -2.80 16.57
C THR A 661 -5.60 -1.45 16.29
N LEU A 662 -5.14 -1.24 15.06
CA LEU A 662 -4.52 0.03 14.65
C LEU A 662 -5.54 1.16 14.55
N THR A 663 -6.78 0.84 14.17
CA THR A 663 -7.91 1.78 14.17
C THR A 663 -8.22 2.24 15.59
N ASP A 664 -8.25 1.33 16.57
CA ASP A 664 -8.42 1.65 18.00
C ASP A 664 -7.31 2.61 18.50
N VAL A 665 -6.05 2.36 18.11
CA VAL A 665 -4.92 3.23 18.47
C VAL A 665 -5.14 4.66 17.95
N VAL A 666 -5.60 4.82 16.71
CA VAL A 666 -5.92 6.15 16.16
C VAL A 666 -7.13 6.77 16.87
N LYS A 667 -8.19 5.98 17.11
CA LYS A 667 -9.42 6.41 17.79
C LYS A 667 -9.23 6.71 19.27
N SER A 668 -8.11 6.32 19.89
CA SER A 668 -7.73 6.73 21.24
C SER A 668 -7.68 8.26 21.42
N GLY A 669 -7.63 9.02 20.32
CA GLY A 669 -7.64 10.47 20.34
C GLY A 669 -6.31 11.08 20.78
N LYS A 670 -5.24 10.28 20.86
CA LYS A 670 -3.90 10.75 21.25
C LYS A 670 -3.08 11.32 20.07
N VAL A 671 -3.61 11.31 18.84
CA VAL A 671 -2.91 11.85 17.66
C VAL A 671 -2.58 13.34 17.90
N PRO A 672 -1.29 13.73 17.84
CA PRO A 672 -0.90 15.08 18.20
C PRO A 672 -1.41 16.11 17.18
N GLN A 673 -1.97 17.21 17.66
CA GLN A 673 -2.39 18.35 16.83
C GLN A 673 -1.17 19.23 16.52
N VAL A 674 -0.30 18.72 15.65
CA VAL A 674 0.98 19.35 15.30
C VAL A 674 0.78 20.71 14.63
N SER A 675 1.50 21.72 15.11
CA SER A 675 1.51 23.07 14.53
C SER A 675 2.76 23.83 14.96
N LYS A 676 2.93 25.07 14.46
CA LYS A 676 4.02 25.95 14.90
C LYS A 676 4.05 26.16 16.41
N SER A 677 2.88 26.34 17.02
CA SER A 677 2.72 26.59 18.46
C SER A 677 2.70 25.29 19.27
N ARG A 678 2.46 24.14 18.62
CA ARG A 678 2.44 22.80 19.24
C ARG A 678 3.40 21.86 18.50
N PRO A 679 4.73 22.09 18.58
CA PRO A 679 5.70 21.23 17.92
C PRO A 679 5.77 19.85 18.57
N VAL A 680 6.07 18.84 17.77
CA VAL A 680 6.17 17.43 18.18
C VAL A 680 7.62 16.96 18.07
N SER A 681 8.20 16.53 19.19
CA SER A 681 9.56 15.99 19.28
C SER A 681 9.62 14.56 19.81
N LYS A 682 8.64 14.15 20.62
CA LYS A 682 8.58 12.82 21.23
C LYS A 682 8.46 11.73 20.15
N PRO A 683 9.30 10.68 20.16
CA PRO A 683 9.25 9.61 19.16
C PRO A 683 7.86 8.98 18.98
N GLU A 684 7.11 8.84 20.06
CA GLU A 684 5.80 8.19 20.10
C GLU A 684 4.72 9.06 19.44
N ASP A 685 4.70 10.35 19.74
CA ASP A 685 3.77 11.31 19.12
C ASP A 685 4.06 11.42 17.61
N ARG A 686 5.34 11.42 17.23
CA ARG A 686 5.75 11.42 15.81
C ARG A 686 5.32 10.16 15.11
N LEU A 687 5.54 9.02 15.74
CA LEU A 687 5.11 7.72 15.24
C LEU A 687 3.61 7.75 15.00
N LEU A 688 2.82 8.17 15.99
CA LEU A 688 1.37 8.21 15.89
C LEU A 688 0.87 9.15 14.80
N LEU A 689 1.50 10.32 14.62
CA LEU A 689 1.15 11.27 13.56
C LEU A 689 1.38 10.69 12.16
N GLU A 690 2.53 10.07 11.94
CA GLU A 690 2.84 9.42 10.67
C GLU A 690 1.98 8.18 10.44
N PHE A 691 1.75 7.41 11.51
CA PHE A 691 0.93 6.21 11.48
C PHE A 691 -0.54 6.52 11.13
N ALA A 692 -1.12 7.55 11.76
CA ALA A 692 -2.46 8.04 11.45
C ALA A 692 -2.59 8.50 9.99
N SER A 693 -1.53 9.11 9.45
CA SER A 693 -1.49 9.54 8.04
C SER A 693 -1.55 8.36 7.07
N GLU A 694 -0.78 7.31 7.32
CA GLU A 694 -0.80 6.09 6.50
C GLU A 694 -2.12 5.32 6.67
N MET A 695 -2.67 5.26 7.90
CA MET A 695 -3.97 4.65 8.16
C MET A 695 -5.09 5.31 7.35
N CYS A 696 -5.11 6.64 7.20
CA CYS A 696 -6.12 7.28 6.34
C CYS A 696 -6.03 6.87 4.87
N LYS A 697 -4.86 6.44 4.38
CA LYS A 697 -4.68 5.98 3.00
C LYS A 697 -5.15 4.56 2.80
N MET A 698 -4.95 3.71 3.82
CA MET A 698 -5.19 2.26 3.74
C MET A 698 -6.51 1.84 4.38
N CYS A 699 -7.09 2.67 5.25
CA CYS A 699 -8.31 2.35 5.97
C CYS A 699 -9.50 2.32 5.00
N PRO A 700 -10.37 1.30 5.13
CA PRO A 700 -11.70 1.22 4.53
C PRO A 700 -12.56 2.49 4.57
N ASP A 701 -12.51 3.19 5.70
CA ASP A 701 -13.40 4.29 6.03
C ASP A 701 -12.61 5.39 6.72
N PRO A 702 -11.78 6.12 5.96
CA PRO A 702 -10.93 7.13 6.57
C PRO A 702 -11.73 8.29 7.14
N GLU A 703 -12.95 8.54 6.65
CA GLU A 703 -13.88 9.54 7.20
C GLU A 703 -14.22 9.26 8.67
N ALA A 704 -14.31 7.99 9.06
CA ALA A 704 -14.52 7.61 10.46
C ALA A 704 -13.30 7.90 11.35
N LEU A 705 -12.09 7.96 10.78
CA LEU A 705 -10.86 8.27 11.51
C LEU A 705 -10.60 9.78 11.60
N LEU A 706 -11.10 10.53 10.61
CA LEU A 706 -10.87 11.96 10.45
C LEU A 706 -11.09 12.81 11.73
N PRO A 707 -12.16 12.62 12.53
CA PRO A 707 -12.36 13.38 13.77
C PRO A 707 -11.30 13.12 14.86
N TYR A 708 -10.67 11.94 14.86
CA TYR A 708 -9.66 11.55 15.85
C TYR A 708 -8.27 12.06 15.49
N ILE A 709 -8.03 12.30 14.20
CA ILE A 709 -6.75 12.79 13.66
C ILE A 709 -6.71 14.31 13.64
N ILE A 710 -7.81 14.95 13.20
CA ILE A 710 -7.93 16.40 13.09
C ILE A 710 -9.15 16.83 13.90
N LYS A 711 -8.89 17.36 15.11
CA LYS A 711 -9.94 17.70 16.08
C LYS A 711 -10.63 19.03 15.74
N ASP A 712 -9.86 20.02 15.31
CA ASP A 712 -10.33 21.38 15.08
C ASP A 712 -10.61 21.63 13.59
N ARG A 713 -11.61 20.96 13.02
CA ARG A 713 -12.00 21.15 11.62
C ARG A 713 -12.81 22.43 11.43
N ILE A 714 -12.25 23.36 10.67
CA ILE A 714 -12.98 24.54 10.22
C ILE A 714 -13.81 24.16 8.99
N ALA A 715 -15.12 24.32 9.08
CA ALA A 715 -16.01 24.16 7.93
C ALA A 715 -15.89 25.39 7.02
N LEU A 716 -15.24 25.23 5.87
CA LEU A 716 -15.11 26.28 4.87
C LEU A 716 -16.22 26.17 3.82
N ALA A 717 -16.72 27.31 3.34
CA ALA A 717 -17.73 27.34 2.29
C ALA A 717 -17.19 26.70 1.00
N THR A 718 -17.96 25.81 0.39
CA THR A 718 -17.57 25.09 -0.82
C THR A 718 -18.33 25.58 -2.04
N VAL A 719 -17.66 25.60 -3.18
CA VAL A 719 -18.24 25.70 -4.52
C VAL A 719 -18.37 24.31 -5.15
N SER A 720 -19.22 24.20 -6.17
CA SER A 720 -19.45 22.94 -6.89
C SER A 720 -19.47 23.16 -8.40
N ASN A 721 -19.17 22.10 -9.17
CA ASN A 721 -19.12 22.13 -10.64
C ASN A 721 -18.28 23.30 -11.21
N THR A 722 -17.12 23.56 -10.59
CA THR A 722 -16.25 24.67 -11.02
C THR A 722 -15.52 24.28 -12.30
N LYS A 723 -15.78 25.02 -13.39
CA LYS A 723 -15.13 24.83 -14.69
C LYS A 723 -13.85 25.64 -14.76
N LEU A 724 -12.75 24.97 -15.11
CA LEU A 724 -11.43 25.56 -15.29
C LEU A 724 -11.05 25.44 -16.76
N ARG A 725 -10.57 26.54 -17.36
CA ARG A 725 -9.96 26.53 -18.69
C ARG A 725 -8.45 26.52 -18.53
N ILE A 726 -7.78 25.50 -19.05
CA ILE A 726 -6.34 25.31 -18.86
C ILE A 726 -5.61 25.25 -20.20
N SER A 727 -4.42 25.85 -20.22
CA SER A 727 -3.49 25.76 -21.34
C SER A 727 -2.10 25.46 -20.80
N ALA A 728 -1.38 24.57 -21.46
CA ALA A 728 -0.03 24.17 -21.09
C ALA A 728 0.78 23.87 -22.35
N ILE A 729 1.92 24.52 -22.48
CA ILE A 729 2.92 24.27 -23.53
C ILE A 729 4.24 24.03 -22.82
N THR A 730 4.51 22.77 -22.51
CA THR A 730 5.70 22.40 -21.75
C THR A 730 6.81 21.92 -22.67
N SER A 731 8.04 22.35 -22.39
CA SER A 731 9.23 21.88 -23.11
C SER A 731 9.84 20.68 -22.40
N GLY A 732 11.08 20.77 -21.91
CA GLY A 732 11.78 19.67 -21.26
C GLY A 732 11.42 19.43 -19.78
N GLN A 733 10.53 20.25 -19.19
CA GLN A 733 10.20 20.21 -17.76
C GLN A 733 8.69 20.09 -17.53
N GLU A 734 8.31 19.48 -16.41
CA GLU A 734 6.91 19.49 -15.96
C GLU A 734 6.55 20.87 -15.40
N GLU A 735 5.30 21.27 -15.57
CA GLU A 735 4.75 22.56 -15.09
C GLU A 735 3.58 22.32 -14.14
N TRP A 736 3.44 23.20 -13.14
CA TRP A 736 2.28 23.20 -12.25
C TRP A 736 1.37 24.34 -12.65
N ILE A 737 0.10 24.05 -12.85
CA ILE A 737 -0.95 25.02 -13.18
C ILE A 737 -1.77 25.24 -11.91
N SER A 738 -1.82 26.50 -11.47
CA SER A 738 -2.61 26.93 -10.31
C SER A 738 -4.08 27.01 -10.69
N THR A 739 -4.97 26.58 -9.79
CA THR A 739 -6.43 26.52 -10.07
C THR A 739 -7.22 27.55 -9.27
N GLY A 740 -6.63 28.17 -8.26
CA GLY A 740 -7.35 29.00 -7.28
C GLY A 740 -8.33 28.20 -6.39
N LEU A 741 -8.20 26.88 -6.36
CA LEU A 741 -9.06 25.98 -5.58
C LEU A 741 -8.27 25.26 -4.48
N TYR A 742 -8.95 24.93 -3.40
CA TYR A 742 -8.42 24.29 -2.20
C TYR A 742 -9.34 23.14 -1.76
N LEU A 743 -8.76 22.06 -1.23
CA LEU A 743 -9.49 21.03 -0.51
C LEU A 743 -9.26 21.17 0.99
N SER A 744 -10.37 21.20 1.74
CA SER A 744 -10.32 21.11 3.20
C SER A 744 -9.70 19.78 3.66
N PRO A 745 -9.10 19.72 4.88
CA PRO A 745 -8.49 18.50 5.38
C PRO A 745 -9.44 17.28 5.35
N GLY A 746 -9.04 16.23 4.64
CA GLY A 746 -9.83 15.00 4.44
C GLY A 746 -10.97 15.10 3.42
N MET A 747 -11.20 16.27 2.82
CA MET A 747 -12.23 16.45 1.81
C MET A 747 -11.86 15.71 0.52
N ARG A 748 -12.83 14.97 -0.01
CA ARG A 748 -12.76 14.32 -1.33
C ARG A 748 -13.50 15.13 -2.38
N THR A 749 -13.01 15.08 -3.61
CA THR A 749 -13.73 15.58 -4.79
C THR A 749 -13.40 14.76 -6.01
N ASP A 750 -14.34 14.72 -6.95
CA ASP A 750 -14.12 14.17 -8.28
C ASP A 750 -13.76 15.31 -9.24
N ILE A 751 -12.80 15.06 -10.12
CA ILE A 751 -12.39 15.99 -11.16
C ILE A 751 -12.57 15.32 -12.51
N GLU A 752 -13.31 15.98 -13.39
CA GLU A 752 -13.57 15.52 -14.76
C GLU A 752 -12.55 16.11 -15.72
N PHE A 753 -11.98 15.26 -16.56
CA PHE A 753 -10.93 15.58 -17.51
C PHE A 753 -11.36 15.26 -18.95
N PRO A 754 -10.95 16.11 -19.92
CA PRO A 754 -11.18 15.85 -21.34
C PRO A 754 -10.23 14.76 -21.84
N GLN A 755 -10.62 14.07 -22.92
CA GLN A 755 -9.89 12.92 -23.46
C GLN A 755 -8.45 13.26 -23.92
N GLU A 756 -8.17 14.53 -24.25
CA GLU A 756 -6.83 15.01 -24.59
C GLU A 756 -5.85 15.01 -23.41
N ILE A 757 -6.33 14.92 -22.16
CA ILE A 757 -5.50 14.87 -20.93
C ILE A 757 -5.40 13.43 -20.39
N VAL A 758 -6.46 12.63 -20.54
CA VAL A 758 -6.57 11.28 -19.96
C VAL A 758 -5.49 10.33 -20.49
N ARG A 759 -4.76 9.67 -19.58
CA ARG A 759 -3.64 8.75 -19.85
C ARG A 759 -2.49 9.38 -20.66
N LYS A 760 -2.32 10.70 -20.58
CA LYS A 760 -1.21 11.43 -21.22
C LYS A 760 -0.09 11.83 -20.25
N GLY A 761 -0.06 11.25 -19.04
CA GLY A 761 0.96 11.52 -18.03
C GLY A 761 0.68 12.73 -17.13
N TRP A 762 -0.49 13.37 -17.29
CA TRP A 762 -0.96 14.42 -16.38
C TRP A 762 -1.23 13.89 -14.97
N ARG A 763 -1.07 14.76 -13.99
CA ARG A 763 -1.37 14.45 -12.58
C ARG A 763 -2.13 15.60 -11.92
N VAL A 764 -3.00 15.27 -10.98
CA VAL A 764 -3.50 16.23 -9.99
C VAL A 764 -2.55 16.21 -8.79
N ARG A 765 -2.25 17.37 -8.24
CA ARG A 765 -1.50 17.51 -6.99
C ARG A 765 -2.33 18.31 -5.98
N ILE A 766 -2.40 17.82 -4.76
CA ILE A 766 -3.04 18.52 -3.64
C ILE A 766 -1.97 18.90 -2.61
N GLY A 767 -1.74 20.19 -2.42
CA GLY A 767 -0.71 20.74 -1.53
C GLY A 767 0.50 21.34 -2.26
N CYS A 768 0.98 22.49 -1.78
CA CYS A 768 2.01 23.30 -2.44
C CYS A 768 3.45 22.93 -2.04
N GLN A 769 3.63 22.27 -0.89
CA GLN A 769 4.94 21.95 -0.31
C GLN A 769 5.64 20.83 -1.09
N SER A 770 6.97 20.85 -1.19
CA SER A 770 7.78 19.74 -1.71
C SER A 770 8.54 18.95 -0.63
N ASP A 771 8.66 19.50 0.56
CA ASP A 771 9.59 19.01 1.57
C ASP A 771 9.09 17.82 2.38
N ASN A 772 9.95 16.80 2.49
CA ASN A 772 9.75 15.63 3.33
C ASN A 772 10.47 15.80 4.68
N LEU A 773 9.68 16.03 5.74
CA LEU A 773 10.23 16.28 7.08
C LEU A 773 10.36 15.01 7.94
N ARG A 774 10.24 13.80 7.39
CA ARG A 774 10.30 12.54 8.17
C ARG A 774 11.59 12.39 8.97
N LYS A 775 12.70 12.99 8.52
CA LYS A 775 14.01 12.98 9.19
C LYS A 775 14.21 14.14 10.18
N ALA A 776 13.31 15.13 10.24
CA ALA A 776 13.46 16.27 11.13
C ALA A 776 13.40 15.83 12.60
N VAL A 777 14.17 16.42 13.51
CA VAL A 777 14.13 16.08 14.95
C VAL A 777 12.83 16.54 15.60
N VAL A 778 12.35 17.73 15.21
CA VAL A 778 11.12 18.35 15.70
C VAL A 778 10.21 18.64 14.51
N LEU A 779 8.93 18.32 14.63
CA LEU A 779 7.89 18.58 13.62
C LEU A 779 7.00 19.75 14.06
N LYS A 780 6.83 20.74 13.20
CA LYS A 780 5.92 21.90 13.36
C LYS A 780 4.70 21.83 12.43
N ARG A 781 4.66 20.80 11.58
CA ARG A 781 3.52 20.35 10.76
C ARG A 781 3.65 18.85 10.51
N ALA A 782 2.65 18.24 9.90
CA ALA A 782 2.77 16.85 9.46
C ALA A 782 3.95 16.68 8.47
N PRO A 783 4.66 15.53 8.49
CA PRO A 783 5.92 15.40 7.75
C PRO A 783 5.80 15.54 6.23
N VAL A 784 4.73 14.99 5.67
CA VAL A 784 4.40 15.04 4.23
C VAL A 784 2.94 15.45 4.14
N VAL A 785 2.68 16.57 3.45
CA VAL A 785 1.36 17.22 3.37
C VAL A 785 0.89 17.39 1.93
N CYS A 786 1.48 16.64 1.00
CA CYS A 786 1.14 16.69 -0.41
C CYS A 786 0.83 15.29 -0.95
N GLU A 787 -0.18 15.21 -1.81
CA GLU A 787 -0.59 13.98 -2.50
C GLU A 787 -0.67 14.24 -4.00
N SER A 788 -0.47 13.20 -4.81
CA SER A 788 -0.55 13.29 -6.27
C SER A 788 -1.28 12.10 -6.86
N PHE A 789 -2.15 12.36 -7.84
CA PHE A 789 -3.04 11.39 -8.45
C PHE A 789 -2.84 11.40 -9.97
N PRO A 790 -2.58 10.25 -10.62
CA PRO A 790 -2.49 10.19 -12.07
C PRO A 790 -3.87 10.39 -12.72
N VAL A 791 -3.90 11.06 -13.88
CA VAL A 791 -5.11 11.23 -14.67
C VAL A 791 -5.27 10.07 -15.65
N ASP A 792 -5.63 8.89 -15.12
CA ASP A 792 -5.75 7.65 -15.90
C ASP A 792 -7.17 7.37 -16.41
N ASN A 793 -8.16 8.12 -15.92
CA ASN A 793 -9.57 8.05 -16.31
C ASN A 793 -10.13 9.46 -16.51
N ASP A 794 -11.29 9.54 -17.17
CA ASP A 794 -12.08 10.75 -17.38
C ASP A 794 -12.54 11.40 -16.06
N ILE A 795 -12.86 10.59 -15.04
CA ILE A 795 -13.17 11.06 -13.69
C ILE A 795 -12.11 10.55 -12.72
N VAL A 796 -11.47 11.47 -12.00
CA VAL A 796 -10.45 11.15 -11.00
C VAL A 796 -10.90 11.67 -9.63
N GLN A 797 -11.07 10.77 -8.68
CA GLN A 797 -11.29 11.13 -7.29
C GLN A 797 -9.97 11.49 -6.61
N VAL A 798 -9.92 12.68 -6.00
CA VAL A 798 -8.72 13.22 -5.35
C VAL A 798 -9.03 13.70 -3.94
N TRP A 799 -8.02 13.64 -3.07
CA TRP A 799 -8.13 14.08 -1.67
C TRP A 799 -6.75 14.24 -1.01
N ASN A 800 -6.71 14.86 0.17
CA ASN A 800 -5.52 14.88 1.02
C ASN A 800 -5.97 15.01 2.48
N LEU A 801 -5.43 14.18 3.37
CA LEU A 801 -5.72 14.21 4.80
C LEU A 801 -5.53 15.62 5.38
N TRP A 802 -4.46 16.30 4.98
CA TRP A 802 -4.08 17.62 5.50
C TRP A 802 -4.68 18.79 4.70
N GLY A 803 -5.42 18.49 3.63
CA GLY A 803 -5.92 19.49 2.69
C GLY A 803 -4.82 20.07 1.82
N GLY A 804 -5.16 21.07 1.01
CA GLY A 804 -4.17 21.75 0.17
C GLY A 804 -4.77 22.38 -1.08
N LEU A 805 -4.01 23.29 -1.69
CA LEU A 805 -4.32 23.86 -3.00
C LEU A 805 -4.32 22.76 -4.06
N ILE A 806 -5.24 22.86 -5.03
CA ILE A 806 -5.37 21.94 -6.16
C ILE A 806 -4.50 22.47 -7.30
N TYR A 807 -3.60 21.63 -7.81
CA TYR A 807 -2.77 21.90 -8.98
C TYR A 807 -2.98 20.83 -10.04
N LEU A 808 -2.92 21.26 -11.30
CA LEU A 808 -2.76 20.34 -12.42
C LEU A 808 -1.30 20.33 -12.83
N VAL A 809 -0.68 19.16 -12.92
CA VAL A 809 0.72 18.99 -13.29
C VAL A 809 0.78 18.52 -14.74
N ALA A 810 1.18 19.44 -15.62
CA ALA A 810 1.40 19.15 -17.02
C ALA A 810 2.72 18.35 -17.19
N PRO A 811 2.70 17.23 -17.92
CA PRO A 811 3.90 16.44 -18.19
C PRO A 811 4.85 17.22 -19.10
N ARG A 812 6.08 16.69 -19.30
CA ARG A 812 7.04 17.25 -20.28
C ARG A 812 6.51 17.09 -21.71
N GLN A 813 6.90 17.99 -22.61
CA GLN A 813 6.55 17.92 -24.04
C GLN A 813 5.03 17.83 -24.27
N CYS A 814 4.26 18.58 -23.49
CA CYS A 814 2.82 18.63 -23.54
C CYS A 814 2.37 19.90 -24.27
N GLU A 815 1.36 19.75 -25.13
CA GLU A 815 0.68 20.86 -25.76
C GLU A 815 -0.82 20.64 -25.62
N VAL A 816 -1.46 21.42 -24.75
CA VAL A 816 -2.90 21.42 -24.51
C VAL A 816 -3.34 22.87 -24.47
N MET A 817 -4.36 23.22 -25.25
CA MET A 817 -4.85 24.58 -25.37
C MET A 817 -6.32 24.64 -25.03
N ASP A 818 -6.65 25.48 -24.05
CA ASP A 818 -8.01 25.82 -23.67
C ASP A 818 -8.89 24.59 -23.37
N ALA A 819 -8.35 23.62 -22.63
CA ALA A 819 -9.07 22.43 -22.21
C ALA A 819 -9.98 22.73 -21.00
N GLU A 820 -11.20 22.18 -20.99
CA GLU A 820 -12.12 22.29 -19.84
C GLU A 820 -11.89 21.16 -18.84
N VAL A 821 -11.60 21.50 -17.60
CA VAL A 821 -11.56 20.58 -16.45
C VAL A 821 -12.64 20.99 -15.45
N VAL A 822 -13.40 20.04 -14.93
CA VAL A 822 -14.50 20.33 -13.99
C VAL A 822 -14.18 19.78 -12.61
N VAL A 823 -14.13 20.65 -11.60
CA VAL A 823 -13.94 20.26 -10.19
C VAL A 823 -15.29 20.24 -9.49
N GLN A 824 -15.73 19.05 -9.06
CA GLN A 824 -17.08 18.85 -8.55
C GLN A 824 -17.34 19.55 -7.22
N LYS A 825 -16.35 19.64 -6.34
CA LYS A 825 -16.46 20.29 -5.03
C LYS A 825 -15.11 20.82 -4.56
N ALA A 826 -15.02 22.10 -4.23
CA ALA A 826 -13.78 22.70 -3.72
C ALA A 826 -14.07 23.93 -2.86
N VAL A 827 -13.06 24.48 -2.22
CA VAL A 827 -13.06 25.78 -1.53
C VAL A 827 -12.29 26.77 -2.39
N ARG A 828 -12.75 28.02 -2.49
CA ARG A 828 -12.01 29.05 -3.22
C ARG A 828 -10.83 29.55 -2.39
N ALA A 829 -9.69 29.70 -3.05
CA ALA A 829 -8.49 30.32 -2.49
C ALA A 829 -8.32 31.76 -3.00
N PRO A 830 -7.74 32.66 -2.20
CA PRO A 830 -7.30 33.96 -2.70
C PRO A 830 -6.25 33.76 -3.80
N TYR A 831 -6.63 34.04 -5.04
CA TYR A 831 -5.79 33.83 -6.21
C TYR A 831 -5.79 35.08 -7.08
N TYR A 832 -4.66 35.78 -7.10
CA TYR A 832 -4.43 36.93 -7.97
C TYR A 832 -3.64 36.47 -9.19
N LYS A 833 -4.14 36.75 -10.39
CA LYS A 833 -3.42 36.52 -11.64
C LYS A 833 -3.22 37.83 -12.37
N SER A 834 -1.96 38.22 -12.57
CA SER A 834 -1.60 39.48 -13.24
C SER A 834 -2.18 39.52 -14.66
N GLY A 835 -2.79 40.65 -15.02
CA GLY A 835 -3.46 40.83 -16.32
C GLY A 835 -4.89 40.30 -16.40
N GLU A 836 -5.31 39.41 -15.50
CA GLU A 836 -6.67 38.84 -15.48
C GLU A 836 -7.48 39.33 -14.27
N THR A 837 -6.88 39.41 -13.09
CA THR A 837 -7.55 39.86 -11.87
C THR A 837 -7.46 41.37 -11.72
N SER A 838 -8.60 42.07 -11.63
CA SER A 838 -8.61 43.50 -11.35
C SER A 838 -8.28 43.80 -9.89
N VAL A 839 -7.60 44.93 -9.61
CA VAL A 839 -7.31 45.37 -8.24
C VAL A 839 -8.59 45.56 -7.42
N ASN A 840 -9.68 45.99 -8.05
CA ASN A 840 -10.96 46.20 -7.40
C ASN A 840 -11.57 44.86 -6.93
N ASP A 841 -11.60 43.85 -7.81
CA ASP A 841 -12.12 42.51 -7.47
C ASP A 841 -11.24 41.84 -6.42
N TRP A 842 -9.93 42.04 -6.51
CA TRP A 842 -8.98 41.58 -5.50
C TRP A 842 -9.31 42.16 -4.11
N VAL A 843 -9.41 43.49 -4.00
CA VAL A 843 -9.62 44.17 -2.71
C VAL A 843 -11.00 43.87 -2.11
N ASN A 844 -12.04 43.82 -2.93
CA ASN A 844 -13.41 43.71 -2.44
C ASN A 844 -13.88 42.26 -2.26
N THR A 845 -13.24 41.29 -2.92
CA THR A 845 -13.77 39.91 -2.95
C THR A 845 -12.68 38.86 -2.85
N ILE A 846 -11.77 38.77 -3.82
CA ILE A 846 -10.89 37.59 -3.98
C ILE A 846 -9.92 37.42 -2.80
N ARG A 847 -9.36 38.52 -2.28
CA ARG A 847 -8.45 38.45 -1.12
C ARG A 847 -9.13 37.98 0.16
N HIS A 848 -10.47 37.88 0.19
CA HIS A 848 -11.27 37.42 1.32
C HIS A 848 -11.79 35.98 1.18
N GLU A 849 -11.46 35.28 0.08
CA GLU A 849 -11.84 33.88 -0.13
C GLU A 849 -11.32 32.95 1.00
N PRO A 850 -12.06 31.92 1.42
CA PRO A 850 -11.91 31.32 2.74
C PRO A 850 -10.72 30.36 2.90
N ALA A 851 -10.05 29.92 1.82
CA ALA A 851 -8.92 28.98 1.96
C ALA A 851 -7.76 29.58 2.80
N PRO A 852 -7.01 28.73 3.53
CA PRO A 852 -5.86 29.16 4.34
C PRO A 852 -4.60 29.47 3.51
N TRP A 853 -4.58 29.10 2.23
CA TRP A 853 -3.48 29.39 1.32
C TRP A 853 -3.93 30.34 0.21
N ALA A 854 -3.02 31.22 -0.18
CA ALA A 854 -3.19 32.16 -1.28
C ALA A 854 -2.09 31.99 -2.33
N GLU A 855 -2.40 32.35 -3.58
CA GLU A 855 -1.44 32.40 -4.69
C GLU A 855 -1.46 33.77 -5.39
N LEU A 856 -0.27 34.31 -5.66
CA LEU A 856 -0.07 35.48 -6.52
C LEU A 856 0.72 35.03 -7.75
N GLU A 857 0.09 35.03 -8.92
CA GLU A 857 0.67 34.61 -10.18
C GLU A 857 1.01 35.81 -11.07
N PHE A 858 2.28 35.91 -11.45
CA PHE A 858 2.86 36.96 -12.29
C PHE A 858 3.36 36.37 -13.63
N GLU A 859 4.12 37.13 -14.42
CA GLU A 859 4.57 36.71 -15.76
C GLU A 859 5.47 35.46 -15.69
N ASN A 860 6.48 35.49 -14.82
CA ASN A 860 7.50 34.44 -14.69
C ASN A 860 7.57 33.78 -13.31
N LEU A 861 6.73 34.19 -12.36
CA LEU A 861 6.83 33.78 -10.95
C LEU A 861 5.45 33.60 -10.32
N ILE A 862 5.31 32.60 -9.46
CA ILE A 862 4.14 32.42 -8.60
C ILE A 862 4.59 32.38 -7.14
N ILE A 863 3.89 33.12 -6.28
CA ILE A 863 4.13 33.14 -4.84
C ILE A 863 2.96 32.48 -4.12
N THR A 864 3.25 31.45 -3.32
CA THR A 864 2.27 30.76 -2.49
C THR A 864 2.59 30.96 -1.00
N LEU A 865 1.61 31.44 -0.24
CA LEU A 865 1.79 31.77 1.18
C LEU A 865 0.45 31.73 1.95
N ASP A 866 0.51 31.89 3.27
CA ASP A 866 -0.67 31.91 4.13
C ASP A 866 -1.61 33.08 3.80
N SER A 867 -2.90 32.79 3.59
CA SER A 867 -3.90 33.79 3.22
C SER A 867 -3.96 34.98 4.18
N GLU A 868 -3.65 34.81 5.47
CA GLU A 868 -3.61 35.90 6.45
C GLU A 868 -2.67 37.04 6.00
N MET A 869 -1.56 36.72 5.33
CA MET A 869 -0.57 37.72 4.93
C MET A 869 -1.02 38.59 3.75
N ILE A 870 -1.97 38.11 2.93
CA ILE A 870 -2.50 38.87 1.79
C ILE A 870 -3.81 39.58 2.07
N ARG A 871 -4.48 39.32 3.21
CA ARG A 871 -5.80 39.92 3.51
C ARG A 871 -5.74 41.45 3.46
N GLU A 872 -4.60 42.03 3.85
CA GLU A 872 -4.35 43.48 3.83
C GLU A 872 -3.56 43.98 2.60
N LEU A 873 -3.22 43.10 1.65
CA LEU A 873 -2.50 43.49 0.44
C LEU A 873 -3.45 44.22 -0.52
N LYS A 874 -3.33 45.55 -0.60
CA LYS A 874 -4.20 46.39 -1.43
C LYS A 874 -3.75 46.53 -2.88
N ARG A 875 -2.46 46.36 -3.16
CA ARG A 875 -1.83 46.62 -4.47
C ARG A 875 -0.99 45.44 -4.96
N PRO A 876 -1.61 44.29 -5.27
CA PRO A 876 -0.89 43.13 -5.81
C PRO A 876 -0.28 43.40 -7.19
N ASP A 877 -0.82 44.37 -7.93
CA ASP A 877 -0.31 44.83 -9.22
C ASP A 877 1.08 45.49 -9.13
N LEU A 878 1.36 46.22 -8.04
CA LEU A 878 2.69 46.78 -7.80
C LEU A 878 3.72 45.69 -7.45
N VAL A 879 3.29 44.67 -6.70
CA VAL A 879 4.11 43.50 -6.39
C VAL A 879 4.43 42.73 -7.68
N ALA A 880 3.42 42.53 -8.55
CA ALA A 880 3.59 41.90 -9.85
C ALA A 880 4.60 42.66 -10.72
N ALA A 881 4.42 43.98 -10.89
CA ALA A 881 5.31 44.81 -11.71
C ALA A 881 6.78 44.74 -11.25
N GLN A 882 7.00 44.71 -9.93
CA GLN A 882 8.35 44.61 -9.38
C GLN A 882 8.97 43.22 -9.62
N TRP A 883 8.22 42.14 -9.37
CA TRP A 883 8.72 40.78 -9.62
C TRP A 883 8.91 40.49 -11.10
N ASP A 884 8.08 41.03 -11.98
CA ASP A 884 8.25 40.93 -13.44
C ASP A 884 9.56 41.63 -13.86
N ALA A 885 9.88 42.79 -13.29
CA ALA A 885 11.16 43.47 -13.54
C ALA A 885 12.37 42.67 -13.01
N ILE A 886 12.26 42.11 -11.80
CA ILE A 886 13.28 41.22 -11.22
C ILE A 886 13.52 40.01 -12.12
N MET A 887 12.46 39.32 -12.53
CA MET A 887 12.59 38.11 -13.34
C MET A 887 13.11 38.39 -14.74
N LYS A 888 12.81 39.57 -15.32
CA LYS A 888 13.44 40.04 -16.57
C LYS A 888 14.94 40.21 -16.40
N ALA A 889 15.41 40.80 -15.29
CA ALA A 889 16.84 40.89 -15.00
C ALA A 889 17.49 39.52 -14.74
N VAL A 890 16.78 38.60 -14.08
CA VAL A 890 17.25 37.22 -13.90
C VAL A 890 17.43 36.52 -15.25
N ALA A 891 16.45 36.66 -16.16
CA ALA A 891 16.50 36.15 -17.53
C ALA A 891 17.66 36.74 -18.33
N ASP A 892 17.81 38.07 -18.27
CA ASP A 892 18.81 38.84 -18.99
C ASP A 892 20.24 38.48 -18.55
N LEU A 893 20.51 38.36 -17.24
CA LEU A 893 21.82 37.87 -16.80
C LEU A 893 22.06 36.43 -17.27
N ALA A 894 21.04 35.57 -17.22
CA ALA A 894 21.17 34.18 -17.67
C ALA A 894 21.25 34.03 -19.21
N ALA A 895 21.18 35.12 -19.97
CA ALA A 895 21.10 35.15 -21.43
C ALA A 895 19.94 34.29 -21.99
N LYS A 896 18.81 34.27 -21.30
CA LYS A 896 17.60 33.51 -21.67
C LYS A 896 16.50 34.44 -22.20
N PRO A 897 15.49 33.89 -22.92
CA PRO A 897 14.27 34.63 -23.22
C PRO A 897 13.64 35.25 -21.97
N THR A 898 13.08 36.46 -22.12
CA THR A 898 12.47 37.22 -21.02
C THR A 898 11.23 36.56 -20.44
N ILE A 899 10.53 35.72 -21.22
CA ILE A 899 9.44 34.88 -20.75
C ILE A 899 9.98 33.47 -20.57
N PHE A 900 9.83 32.94 -19.36
CA PHE A 900 10.27 31.59 -19.03
C PHE A 900 9.28 30.58 -19.59
N SER A 901 9.81 29.46 -20.10
CA SER A 901 9.00 28.32 -20.54
C SER A 901 8.22 27.64 -19.41
N ARG A 902 8.57 27.95 -18.17
CA ARG A 902 7.90 27.50 -16.95
C ARG A 902 8.12 28.56 -15.88
N LYS A 903 7.04 29.03 -15.25
CA LYS A 903 7.13 30.00 -14.15
C LYS A 903 7.92 29.42 -12.98
N GLU A 904 8.73 30.24 -12.31
CA GLU A 904 9.33 29.90 -11.02
C GLU A 904 8.27 29.94 -9.91
N ARG A 905 8.54 29.30 -8.76
CA ARG A 905 7.58 29.24 -7.65
C ARG A 905 8.25 29.45 -6.31
N PHE A 906 7.67 30.29 -5.45
CA PHE A 906 8.00 30.35 -4.01
C PHE A 906 6.88 29.75 -3.18
N VAL A 907 7.23 28.98 -2.16
CA VAL A 907 6.29 28.48 -1.15
C VAL A 907 6.80 28.81 0.25
N ALA A 908 6.01 29.61 0.97
CA ALA A 908 6.29 29.99 2.35
C ALA A 908 5.66 29.01 3.35
N ASP A 909 6.49 28.09 3.87
CA ASP A 909 6.06 27.01 4.75
C ASP A 909 6.51 27.23 6.21
N VAL A 910 5.73 26.73 7.16
CA VAL A 910 6.01 26.87 8.60
C VAL A 910 7.30 26.16 9.01
N GLN A 911 7.67 25.13 8.25
CA GLN A 911 8.88 24.35 8.42
C GLN A 911 9.35 23.78 7.08
N ILE A 912 10.63 23.99 6.79
CA ILE A 912 11.33 23.42 5.62
C ILE A 912 12.41 22.43 6.08
N SER A 913 12.92 21.68 5.13
CA SER A 913 13.85 20.55 5.32
C SER A 913 15.28 21.00 5.59
N ALA A 914 15.68 22.16 5.07
CA ALA A 914 17.02 22.72 5.23
C ALA A 914 17.00 24.25 5.27
N GLY A 915 17.91 24.83 6.08
CA GLY A 915 18.19 26.26 6.05
C GLY A 915 17.01 27.18 6.41
N PHE A 916 17.09 28.42 5.90
CA PHE A 916 16.04 29.44 6.00
C PHE A 916 15.20 29.51 4.71
N MET A 917 15.84 29.25 3.57
CA MET A 917 15.28 29.02 2.25
C MET A 917 16.14 27.95 1.56
N HIS A 918 15.61 27.30 0.53
CA HIS A 918 16.40 26.52 -0.42
C HIS A 918 15.74 26.47 -1.80
N SER A 919 16.59 26.43 -2.82
CA SER A 919 16.21 26.34 -4.22
C SER A 919 15.49 25.03 -4.56
N GLY A 920 14.80 25.05 -5.70
CA GLY A 920 13.95 23.96 -6.15
C GLY A 920 12.79 24.46 -7.00
N TYR A 921 11.86 23.55 -7.30
CA TYR A 921 10.58 23.87 -7.92
C TYR A 921 9.47 23.16 -7.11
N PRO A 922 8.90 23.83 -6.09
CA PRO A 922 9.11 25.25 -5.71
C PRO A 922 10.43 25.52 -4.95
N ILE A 923 10.81 26.79 -4.90
CA ILE A 923 11.73 27.35 -3.91
C ILE A 923 10.98 27.39 -2.57
N MET A 924 11.50 26.69 -1.57
CA MET A 924 10.89 26.61 -0.25
C MET A 924 11.52 27.63 0.69
N MET A 925 10.70 28.33 1.45
CA MET A 925 11.16 29.32 2.43
C MET A 925 10.37 29.23 3.73
N GLN A 926 10.96 29.66 4.84
CA GLN A 926 10.21 29.74 6.09
C GLN A 926 9.18 30.87 6.04
N THR A 927 7.97 30.64 6.56
CA THR A 927 6.87 31.63 6.63
C THR A 927 7.29 32.99 7.18
N ARG A 928 8.25 33.04 8.11
CA ARG A 928 8.77 34.30 8.68
C ARG A 928 9.45 35.23 7.65
N SER A 929 9.89 34.68 6.53
CA SER A 929 10.53 35.42 5.44
C SER A 929 9.56 35.77 4.29
N ALA A 930 8.32 35.28 4.34
CA ALA A 930 7.30 35.64 3.35
C ALA A 930 7.05 37.15 3.21
N PRO A 931 7.13 37.99 4.27
CA PRO A 931 7.01 39.44 4.13
C PRO A 931 8.04 40.04 3.18
N ASP A 932 9.21 39.43 3.02
CA ASP A 932 10.27 39.89 2.12
C ASP A 932 9.84 39.76 0.65
N LEU A 933 8.87 38.88 0.33
CA LEU A 933 8.32 38.75 -1.02
C LEU A 933 7.24 39.80 -1.35
N LEU A 934 6.60 40.38 -0.34
CA LEU A 934 5.46 41.30 -0.49
C LEU A 934 5.86 42.78 -0.29
N LYS A 935 6.96 43.07 0.42
CA LYS A 935 7.34 44.42 0.88
C LYS A 935 8.69 44.90 0.36
N LEU A 936 9.03 44.58 -0.89
CA LEU A 936 10.34 44.86 -1.48
C LEU A 936 10.69 46.36 -1.60
N THR A 937 9.78 47.29 -1.29
CA THR A 937 10.03 48.75 -1.31
C THR A 937 10.60 49.31 0.00
N ASP A 938 10.61 48.55 1.11
CA ASP A 938 10.93 49.06 2.46
C ASP A 938 12.43 48.97 2.84
N LYS A 939 13.36 48.91 1.87
CA LYS A 939 14.82 48.82 2.09
C LYS A 939 15.26 47.66 3.01
N LYS A 940 14.47 46.58 3.09
CA LYS A 940 14.90 45.33 3.72
C LYS A 940 15.61 44.45 2.71
N ASP A 941 16.56 43.68 3.21
CA ASP A 941 17.50 42.85 2.47
C ASP A 941 16.79 41.79 1.59
N PRO A 942 16.68 41.98 0.25
CA PRO A 942 16.02 41.04 -0.66
C PRO A 942 16.93 39.86 -1.05
N TRP A 943 18.12 39.74 -0.43
CA TRP A 943 19.17 38.84 -0.87
C TRP A 943 18.75 37.37 -0.87
N GLY A 944 18.00 36.92 0.14
CA GLY A 944 17.56 35.53 0.27
C GLY A 944 16.79 35.02 -0.95
N PRO A 945 15.62 35.60 -1.29
CA PRO A 945 14.85 35.20 -2.47
C PRO A 945 15.64 35.28 -3.78
N LEU A 946 16.47 36.32 -3.95
CA LEU A 946 17.29 36.48 -5.16
C LEU A 946 18.41 35.44 -5.26
N HIS A 947 19.00 35.05 -4.13
CA HIS A 947 20.02 34.02 -4.05
C HIS A 947 19.47 32.65 -4.47
N GLU A 948 18.27 32.28 -4.01
CA GLU A 948 17.62 31.04 -4.43
C GLU A 948 17.21 31.02 -5.90
N LEU A 949 16.76 32.16 -6.46
CA LEU A 949 16.53 32.29 -7.90
C LEU A 949 17.84 32.14 -8.69
N GLY A 950 18.95 32.66 -8.15
CA GLY A 950 20.28 32.50 -8.70
C GLY A 950 20.70 31.03 -8.77
N HIS A 951 20.40 30.22 -7.75
CA HIS A 951 20.63 28.77 -7.80
C HIS A 951 19.86 28.10 -8.95
N ASN A 952 18.61 28.50 -9.20
CA ASN A 952 17.83 27.98 -10.33
C ASN A 952 18.41 28.38 -11.71
N GLN A 953 19.35 29.34 -11.77
CA GLN A 953 20.06 29.72 -13.00
C GLN A 953 21.44 29.09 -13.17
N GLN A 954 22.02 28.48 -12.14
CA GLN A 954 23.31 27.80 -12.23
C GLN A 954 23.27 26.63 -13.23
N ARG A 955 24.39 26.38 -13.91
CA ARG A 955 24.52 25.25 -14.85
C ARG A 955 25.78 24.46 -14.60
N GLY A 956 25.64 23.13 -14.59
CA GLY A 956 26.75 22.20 -14.35
C GLY A 956 27.94 22.36 -15.30
N VAL A 957 27.77 22.98 -16.46
CA VAL A 957 28.85 23.22 -17.45
C VAL A 957 29.88 24.27 -16.98
N TRP A 958 29.49 25.24 -16.15
CA TRP A 958 30.42 26.26 -15.62
C TRP A 958 30.58 26.22 -14.10
N GLU A 959 29.77 25.42 -13.40
CA GLU A 959 29.91 25.23 -11.96
C GLU A 959 31.12 24.34 -11.61
N ILE A 960 31.90 24.82 -10.64
CA ILE A 960 33.12 24.20 -10.10
C ILE A 960 32.81 23.73 -8.67
N SER A 961 32.22 22.54 -8.56
CA SER A 961 31.76 21.99 -7.28
C SER A 961 32.92 21.51 -6.39
N PRO A 962 32.91 21.77 -5.07
CA PRO A 962 31.86 22.43 -4.28
C PRO A 962 32.05 23.96 -4.14
N HIS A 963 33.07 24.52 -4.79
CA HIS A 963 33.54 25.89 -4.56
C HIS A 963 32.51 26.96 -4.93
N THR A 964 31.88 26.80 -6.10
CA THR A 964 31.00 27.83 -6.68
C THR A 964 29.53 27.67 -6.37
N SER A 965 29.13 26.52 -5.78
CA SER A 965 27.72 26.20 -5.54
C SER A 965 26.97 27.31 -4.81
N GLU A 966 27.60 27.92 -3.80
CA GLU A 966 27.06 29.04 -3.01
C GLU A 966 27.69 30.40 -3.40
N ALA A 967 28.43 30.45 -4.50
CA ALA A 967 29.14 31.64 -4.96
C ALA A 967 28.43 32.27 -6.16
N THR A 968 28.35 31.57 -7.29
CA THR A 968 27.90 32.12 -8.58
C THR A 968 26.42 32.46 -8.57
N CYS A 969 25.58 31.76 -7.78
CA CYS A 969 24.18 32.13 -7.56
C CYS A 969 24.03 33.59 -7.10
N ASN A 970 24.98 34.12 -6.32
CA ASN A 970 24.95 35.50 -5.85
C ASN A 970 25.21 36.54 -6.94
N LEU A 971 25.70 36.15 -8.13
CA LEU A 971 25.82 37.09 -9.25
C LEU A 971 24.45 37.65 -9.63
N TRP A 972 23.40 36.82 -9.60
CA TRP A 972 22.02 37.26 -9.79
C TRP A 972 21.56 38.19 -8.68
N SER A 973 21.86 37.90 -7.42
CA SER A 973 21.52 38.78 -6.30
C SER A 973 22.15 40.17 -6.44
N VAL A 974 23.44 40.23 -6.78
CA VAL A 974 24.13 41.52 -7.02
C VAL A 974 23.53 42.22 -8.24
N TYR A 975 23.34 41.50 -9.35
CA TYR A 975 22.84 42.06 -10.59
C TYR A 975 21.47 42.72 -10.42
N VAL A 976 20.52 42.00 -9.82
CA VAL A 976 19.16 42.50 -9.59
C VAL A 976 19.18 43.68 -8.61
N CYS A 977 19.98 43.61 -7.54
CA CYS A 977 20.12 44.72 -6.61
C CYS A 977 20.59 45.99 -7.32
N GLU A 978 21.61 45.90 -8.16
CA GLU A 978 22.19 47.07 -8.84
C GLU A 978 21.33 47.59 -9.99
N THR A 979 20.71 46.71 -10.76
CA THR A 979 20.07 47.09 -12.03
C THR A 979 18.55 47.29 -11.93
N VAL A 980 17.90 46.66 -10.95
CA VAL A 980 16.44 46.74 -10.78
C VAL A 980 16.05 47.48 -9.51
N LEU A 981 16.74 47.20 -8.39
CA LEU A 981 16.38 47.74 -7.08
C LEU A 981 17.11 49.05 -6.74
N ASP A 982 18.04 49.51 -7.60
CA ASP A 982 18.88 50.69 -7.37
C ASP A 982 19.63 50.63 -6.02
N LEU A 983 20.03 49.42 -5.61
CA LEU A 983 20.76 49.13 -4.39
C LEU A 983 22.22 48.80 -4.72
N HIS A 984 23.11 49.75 -4.44
CA HIS A 984 24.55 49.55 -4.56
C HIS A 984 25.02 48.33 -3.75
N ARG A 985 25.88 47.47 -4.33
CA ARG A 985 26.30 46.19 -3.73
C ARG A 985 26.84 46.27 -2.30
N SER A 986 27.49 47.38 -1.94
CA SER A 986 28.02 47.60 -0.58
C SER A 986 26.93 47.70 0.50
N LYS A 987 25.68 47.97 0.08
CA LYS A 987 24.49 48.05 0.91
C LYS A 987 23.54 46.86 0.70
N SER A 988 23.73 46.07 -0.36
CA SER A 988 22.85 44.93 -0.67
C SER A 988 23.12 43.73 0.24
N HIS A 989 24.37 43.52 0.69
CA HIS A 989 24.70 42.47 1.65
C HIS A 989 25.94 42.81 2.47
N ARG A 990 25.97 42.44 3.75
CA ARG A 990 27.09 42.76 4.67
C ARG A 990 28.45 42.24 4.16
N ALA A 991 28.47 41.09 3.51
CA ALA A 991 29.70 40.50 2.97
C ALA A 991 30.29 41.30 1.80
N LEU A 992 29.51 42.16 1.14
CA LEU A 992 29.96 42.95 -0.02
C LEU A 992 30.46 44.35 0.37
N GLN A 993 30.52 44.67 1.66
CA GLN A 993 31.17 45.90 2.13
C GLN A 993 32.65 45.92 1.70
N PRO A 994 33.16 47.04 1.14
CA PRO A 994 34.51 47.11 0.59
C PRO A 994 35.60 46.62 1.56
N SER A 995 35.51 46.98 2.84
CA SER A 995 36.47 46.55 3.86
C SER A 995 36.45 45.04 4.10
N LYS A 996 35.28 44.39 4.04
CA LYS A 996 35.13 42.93 4.19
C LYS A 996 35.65 42.17 2.98
N ARG A 997 35.44 42.70 1.78
CA ARG A 997 35.97 42.13 0.53
C ARG A 997 37.50 42.19 0.50
N LEU A 998 38.07 43.37 0.82
CA LEU A 998 39.52 43.57 0.88
C LEU A 998 40.19 42.61 1.87
N VAL A 999 39.69 42.53 3.11
CA VAL A 999 40.23 41.61 4.12
C VAL A 999 40.13 40.14 3.68
N ARG A 1000 39.03 39.77 3.01
CA ARG A 1000 38.84 38.40 2.50
C ARG A 1000 39.89 38.04 1.45
N ILE A 1001 40.13 38.92 0.47
CA ILE A 1001 41.14 38.72 -0.57
C ILE A 1001 42.53 38.62 0.07
N GLN A 1002 42.88 39.54 0.98
CA GLN A 1002 44.17 39.53 1.67
C GLN A 1002 44.39 38.24 2.47
N ASN A 1003 43.37 37.75 3.17
CA ASN A 1003 43.47 36.50 3.92
C ASN A 1003 43.66 35.30 3.00
N TYR A 1004 42.94 35.25 1.88
CA TYR A 1004 43.09 34.17 0.90
C TYR A 1004 44.50 34.14 0.29
N VAL A 1005 45.05 35.32 -0.05
CA VAL A 1005 46.43 35.44 -0.54
C VAL A 1005 47.43 35.00 0.53
N LYS A 1006 47.29 35.49 1.77
CA LYS A 1006 48.16 35.08 2.90
C LYS A 1006 48.11 33.57 3.17
N GLY A 1007 46.96 32.93 2.93
CA GLY A 1007 46.77 31.49 3.02
C GLY A 1007 47.39 30.69 1.87
N GLY A 1008 48.13 31.33 0.96
CA GLY A 1008 48.82 30.67 -0.15
C GLY A 1008 47.94 30.40 -1.35
N ARG A 1009 46.75 31.04 -1.46
CA ARG A 1009 45.84 30.90 -2.60
C ARG A 1009 45.39 29.45 -2.84
N ASN A 1010 45.16 28.70 -1.77
CA ASN A 1010 44.78 27.30 -1.87
C ASN A 1010 43.32 27.17 -2.32
N LEU A 1011 43.06 26.45 -3.42
CA LEU A 1011 41.70 26.28 -3.94
C LEU A 1011 40.72 25.65 -2.94
N LYS A 1012 41.19 24.84 -1.98
CA LYS A 1012 40.33 24.33 -0.91
C LYS A 1012 39.62 25.44 -0.12
N ASP A 1013 40.27 26.61 -0.02
CA ASP A 1013 39.80 27.79 0.70
C ASP A 1013 39.10 28.80 -0.25
N TRP A 1014 39.14 28.57 -1.57
CA TRP A 1014 38.40 29.30 -2.58
C TRP A 1014 36.96 28.80 -2.61
N SER A 1015 36.11 29.29 -1.72
CA SER A 1015 34.71 28.84 -1.61
C SER A 1015 33.75 30.01 -1.32
N VAL A 1016 32.49 29.86 -1.72
CA VAL A 1016 31.38 30.79 -1.41
C VAL A 1016 31.78 32.25 -1.74
N TRP A 1017 32.00 33.05 -0.70
CA TRP A 1017 32.32 34.47 -0.78
C TRP A 1017 33.72 34.75 -1.32
N VAL A 1018 34.69 33.86 -1.13
CA VAL A 1018 36.04 34.01 -1.71
C VAL A 1018 35.96 33.75 -3.21
N ALA A 1019 35.26 32.68 -3.59
CA ALA A 1019 35.07 32.33 -4.99
C ALA A 1019 34.32 33.44 -5.75
N LEU A 1020 33.27 34.01 -5.14
CA LEU A 1020 32.51 35.12 -5.71
C LEU A 1020 33.39 36.35 -6.03
N GLU A 1021 34.43 36.65 -5.26
CA GLU A 1021 35.32 37.80 -5.53
C GLU A 1021 35.98 37.70 -6.90
N THR A 1022 36.37 36.50 -7.34
CA THR A 1022 36.94 36.28 -8.67
C THR A 1022 35.98 36.75 -9.77
N TYR A 1023 34.69 36.43 -9.64
CA TYR A 1023 33.66 36.83 -10.61
C TYR A 1023 33.30 38.31 -10.50
N LEU A 1024 33.24 38.86 -9.28
CA LEU A 1024 32.96 40.29 -9.07
C LEU A 1024 34.07 41.18 -9.63
N GLN A 1025 35.34 40.78 -9.53
CA GLN A 1025 36.45 41.52 -10.13
C GLN A 1025 36.38 41.51 -11.66
N LEU A 1026 36.01 40.37 -12.26
CA LEU A 1026 35.75 40.30 -13.71
C LEU A 1026 34.58 41.22 -14.10
N GLN A 1027 33.51 41.23 -13.32
CA GLN A 1027 32.37 42.11 -13.53
C GLN A 1027 32.75 43.60 -13.37
N GLU A 1028 33.55 43.96 -12.37
CA GLU A 1028 33.99 45.34 -12.11
C GLU A 1028 34.85 45.87 -13.27
N GLN A 1029 35.69 45.01 -13.86
CA GLN A 1029 36.55 45.40 -14.98
C GLN A 1029 35.81 45.44 -16.32
N PHE A 1030 34.99 44.43 -16.61
CA PHE A 1030 34.45 44.18 -17.96
C PHE A 1030 32.93 44.42 -18.07
N GLY A 1031 32.26 44.73 -16.97
CA GLY A 1031 30.82 44.98 -16.92
C GLY A 1031 29.96 43.71 -16.95
N TRP A 1032 28.65 43.90 -16.76
CA TRP A 1032 27.67 42.81 -16.78
C TRP A 1032 27.50 42.18 -18.17
N ASP A 1033 27.66 42.96 -19.24
CA ASP A 1033 27.53 42.45 -20.61
C ASP A 1033 28.58 41.38 -20.96
N ALA A 1034 29.78 41.44 -20.37
CA ALA A 1034 30.77 40.40 -20.53
C ALA A 1034 30.28 39.07 -19.93
N LEU A 1035 29.72 39.10 -18.71
CA LEU A 1035 29.16 37.90 -18.06
C LEU A 1035 27.98 37.33 -18.86
N LYS A 1036 27.07 38.18 -19.36
CA LYS A 1036 25.95 37.75 -20.20
C LYS A 1036 26.45 37.02 -21.45
N LYS A 1037 27.44 37.57 -22.15
CA LYS A 1037 28.04 36.94 -23.34
C LYS A 1037 28.73 35.63 -23.01
N VAL A 1038 29.40 35.51 -21.86
CA VAL A 1038 29.99 34.26 -21.39
C VAL A 1038 28.89 33.22 -21.15
N PHE A 1039 27.86 33.56 -20.39
CA PHE A 1039 26.75 32.63 -20.13
C PHE A 1039 26.04 32.22 -21.42
N ALA A 1040 25.81 33.16 -22.34
CA ALA A 1040 25.27 32.88 -23.67
C ALA A 1040 26.13 31.87 -24.44
N ALA A 1041 27.46 32.04 -24.45
CA ALA A 1041 28.38 31.13 -25.13
C ALA A 1041 28.27 29.69 -24.60
N TYR A 1042 28.05 29.52 -23.30
CA TYR A 1042 27.85 28.22 -22.67
C TYR A 1042 26.47 27.60 -22.91
N LEU A 1043 25.47 28.35 -23.41
CA LEU A 1043 24.16 27.78 -23.74
C LEU A 1043 24.27 26.79 -24.91
N ASP A 1044 25.17 27.08 -25.85
CA ASP A 1044 25.35 26.32 -27.09
C ASP A 1044 26.69 25.53 -27.13
N MET A 1045 27.42 25.50 -26.00
CA MET A 1045 28.74 24.88 -25.93
C MET A 1045 28.67 23.37 -25.68
N ASP A 1046 29.13 22.61 -26.67
CA ASP A 1046 29.31 21.16 -26.55
C ASP A 1046 30.68 20.78 -25.98
N GLY A 1047 30.76 19.57 -25.41
CA GLY A 1047 32.03 18.97 -25.00
C GLY A 1047 32.71 19.60 -23.77
N VAL A 1048 31.97 20.37 -22.97
CA VAL A 1048 32.52 20.97 -21.74
C VAL A 1048 33.04 19.89 -20.79
N PRO A 1049 34.27 20.01 -20.27
CA PRO A 1049 34.84 19.03 -19.34
C PRO A 1049 33.97 18.81 -18.10
N LYS A 1050 33.99 17.58 -17.58
CA LYS A 1050 33.22 17.21 -16.38
C LYS A 1050 34.00 17.48 -15.09
N ASP A 1051 35.33 17.44 -15.14
CA ASP A 1051 36.22 17.74 -14.02
C ASP A 1051 36.44 19.25 -13.84
N ASN A 1052 36.80 19.64 -12.62
CA ASN A 1052 36.94 21.06 -12.26
C ASN A 1052 38.10 21.75 -12.98
N ASP A 1053 39.23 21.08 -13.18
CA ASP A 1053 40.41 21.67 -13.80
C ASP A 1053 40.11 22.02 -15.28
N GLY A 1054 39.48 21.09 -15.99
CA GLY A 1054 39.00 21.30 -17.35
C GLY A 1054 37.99 22.44 -17.44
N LYS A 1055 37.04 22.52 -16.50
CA LYS A 1055 36.06 23.63 -16.46
C LYS A 1055 36.71 24.98 -16.18
N MET A 1056 37.65 25.05 -15.23
CA MET A 1056 38.40 26.28 -14.92
C MET A 1056 39.16 26.79 -16.14
N ASN A 1057 39.83 25.89 -16.88
CA ASN A 1057 40.54 26.25 -18.11
C ASN A 1057 39.56 26.69 -19.21
N THR A 1058 38.45 25.97 -19.40
CA THR A 1058 37.42 26.32 -20.39
C THR A 1058 36.79 27.69 -20.06
N TYR A 1059 36.53 27.98 -18.79
CA TYR A 1059 35.97 29.26 -18.35
C TYR A 1059 36.96 30.40 -18.59
N ALA A 1060 38.24 30.21 -18.25
CA ALA A 1060 39.29 31.18 -18.52
C ALA A 1060 39.43 31.48 -20.01
N GLU A 1061 39.40 30.45 -20.85
CA GLU A 1061 39.43 30.58 -22.32
C GLU A 1061 38.21 31.32 -22.86
N THR A 1062 37.02 30.91 -22.44
CA THR A 1062 35.74 31.48 -22.89
C THR A 1062 35.65 32.95 -22.51
N PHE A 1063 35.93 33.29 -21.25
CA PHE A 1063 35.88 34.67 -20.79
C PHE A 1063 36.91 35.54 -21.53
N SER A 1064 38.16 35.04 -21.69
CA SER A 1064 39.22 35.75 -22.40
C SER A 1064 38.84 36.09 -23.83
N LYS A 1065 38.24 35.14 -24.55
CA LYS A 1065 37.73 35.34 -25.92
C LYS A 1065 36.59 36.35 -25.96
N VAL A 1066 35.65 36.30 -25.01
CA VAL A 1066 34.53 37.25 -24.95
C VAL A 1066 34.99 38.69 -24.76
N VAL A 1067 36.01 38.92 -23.92
CA VAL A 1067 36.52 40.28 -23.64
C VAL A 1067 37.71 40.68 -24.52
N ASN A 1068 38.13 39.80 -25.44
CA ASN A 1068 39.28 40.01 -26.33
C ASN A 1068 40.58 40.37 -25.56
N ARG A 1069 40.81 39.73 -24.42
CA ARG A 1069 42.00 39.89 -23.56
C ARG A 1069 42.40 38.55 -22.98
N ASN A 1070 43.70 38.30 -22.87
CA ASN A 1070 44.21 37.11 -22.22
C ASN A 1070 44.15 37.28 -20.68
N LEU A 1071 43.27 36.51 -20.02
CA LEU A 1071 43.02 36.57 -18.58
C LEU A 1071 43.77 35.48 -17.79
N THR A 1072 44.67 34.72 -18.40
CA THR A 1072 45.33 33.58 -17.73
C THR A 1072 46.14 34.01 -16.51
N SER A 1073 46.80 35.17 -16.56
CA SER A 1073 47.51 35.78 -15.44
C SER A 1073 46.59 36.01 -14.24
N PHE A 1074 45.40 36.56 -14.47
CA PHE A 1074 44.40 36.82 -13.44
C PHE A 1074 43.91 35.54 -12.76
N PHE A 1075 43.54 34.52 -13.54
CA PHE A 1075 43.08 33.25 -12.98
C PHE A 1075 44.19 32.50 -12.23
N LYS A 1076 45.43 32.54 -12.73
CA LYS A 1076 46.60 32.02 -11.99
C LYS A 1076 46.82 32.76 -10.67
N ALA A 1077 46.63 34.08 -10.63
CA ALA A 1077 46.73 34.86 -9.40
C ALA A 1077 45.65 34.52 -8.36
N TRP A 1078 44.54 33.90 -8.78
CA TRP A 1078 43.52 33.30 -7.92
C TRP A 1078 43.77 31.82 -7.59
N GLY A 1079 44.89 31.23 -8.03
CA GLY A 1079 45.26 29.85 -7.74
C GLY A 1079 44.66 28.80 -8.69
N TRP A 1080 44.03 29.19 -9.80
CA TRP A 1080 43.48 28.23 -10.77
C TRP A 1080 44.59 27.51 -11.54
N PRO A 1081 44.45 26.20 -11.84
CA PRO A 1081 45.45 25.39 -12.53
C PRO A 1081 45.36 25.61 -14.05
N ILE A 1082 45.66 26.83 -14.49
CA ILE A 1082 45.65 27.18 -15.91
C ILE A 1082 46.82 26.48 -16.61
N THR A 1083 46.49 25.66 -17.61
CA THR A 1083 47.45 24.85 -18.35
C THR A 1083 48.19 25.66 -19.43
N ALA A 1084 49.36 25.16 -19.83
CA ALA A 1084 50.12 25.74 -20.94
C ALA A 1084 49.37 25.67 -22.29
N GLU A 1085 48.44 24.71 -22.46
CA GLU A 1085 47.60 24.63 -23.64
C GLU A 1085 46.63 25.82 -23.71
N THR A 1086 45.95 26.13 -22.61
CA THR A 1086 45.04 27.28 -22.51
C THR A 1086 45.78 28.59 -22.76
N GLU A 1087 46.99 28.74 -22.23
CA GLU A 1087 47.83 29.92 -22.49
C GLU A 1087 48.20 30.06 -23.97
N ARG A 1088 48.53 28.95 -24.63
CA ARG A 1088 48.85 28.95 -26.06
C ARG A 1088 47.63 29.30 -26.91
N LYS A 1089 46.43 28.83 -26.55
CA LYS A 1089 45.18 29.19 -27.25
C LYS A 1089 44.84 30.68 -27.15
N LEU A 1090 45.39 31.37 -26.16
CA LEU A 1090 45.11 32.78 -25.87
C LEU A 1090 46.31 33.70 -26.12
N SER A 1091 47.40 33.20 -26.70
CA SER A 1091 48.66 33.97 -26.88
C SER A 1091 48.50 35.19 -27.77
N ASP A 1092 47.56 35.13 -28.71
CA ASP A 1092 47.31 36.19 -29.69
C ASP A 1092 46.45 37.33 -29.12
N LEU A 1093 45.90 37.15 -27.91
CA LEU A 1093 45.14 38.18 -27.22
C LEU A 1093 46.04 39.02 -26.31
N PRO A 1094 45.81 40.34 -26.20
CA PRO A 1094 46.59 41.18 -25.30
C PRO A 1094 46.40 40.76 -23.83
N VAL A 1095 47.50 40.60 -23.11
CA VAL A 1095 47.52 40.17 -21.70
C VAL A 1095 46.97 41.26 -20.78
N TRP A 1096 46.10 40.88 -19.84
CA TRP A 1096 45.66 41.77 -18.77
C TRP A 1096 46.68 41.74 -17.61
N SER A 1097 47.71 42.58 -17.71
CA SER A 1097 48.85 42.59 -16.77
C SER A 1097 48.60 43.41 -15.50
N ASP A 1098 47.71 44.39 -15.54
CA ASP A 1098 47.36 45.30 -14.43
C ASP A 1098 46.08 44.86 -13.69
N HIS A 1099 45.78 43.56 -13.70
CA HIS A 1099 44.60 43.01 -13.05
C HIS A 1099 44.59 43.27 -11.53
N PRO A 1100 43.42 43.32 -10.86
CA PRO A 1100 43.31 43.72 -9.44
C PRO A 1100 44.07 42.80 -8.48
N MET A 1101 44.36 41.56 -8.86
CA MET A 1101 45.19 40.66 -8.06
C MET A 1101 46.71 40.92 -8.17
N ALA A 1102 47.18 41.75 -9.11
CA ALA A 1102 48.60 41.97 -9.37
C ALA A 1102 49.27 42.75 -8.23
N GLN A 1103 48.50 43.55 -7.47
CA GLN A 1103 48.97 44.24 -6.28
C GLN A 1103 49.34 43.29 -5.12
N TYR A 1104 48.95 42.01 -5.22
CA TYR A 1104 49.28 40.98 -4.25
C TYR A 1104 50.27 39.95 -4.80
N ALA A 1105 50.83 40.19 -5.99
CA ALA A 1105 51.76 39.29 -6.67
C ALA A 1105 53.05 39.11 -5.87
#